data_AF-A0A813WH49-F1
#
_entry.id   AF-A0A813WH49-F1
#
_cell.length_a   1.000
_cell.length_b   1.000
_cell.length_c   1.000
_cell.angle_alpha   90.00
_cell.angle_beta   90.00
_cell.angle_gamma   90.00
#
_symmetry.space_group_name_H-M   'P 1'
#
loop_
_entity.id
_entity.type
_entity.pdbx_description
1 polymer ?
#
loop_
_entity_poly.entity_id
_entity_poly.type
_entity_poly.pdbx_seq_one_letter_code
_entity_poly.pdbx_strand_id
1 'polypeptide(L)'
;MRWGIQIESANNHGEVATCLKEIELCKKYSVATNFVVLLSHRYGSRPIPAQIRASLFELLKETVCNENNEGKLLTQWYQLDTNSIPPAYILKNISSIIPNFLSKNTDEIKQADKEWKKINNRLRQCLRQAAETCLQQGQITEIDYDEFFISITEKEIINGILSSKDANERTLCFLREIVDIHDHLSDEKASKFIDMSSETDIDQEAKKLLDRLKNIRIPSILKSQNIFKYKVHWSSNGINGQDHSKYIEQFNNDFYTSIKEQIDHCVQSRYTIGSDSLQHEILEHAIQCKTHIRKFHGRIDVLSKLEKYIKNNREHQPCVLYGDSGCGKTSVLAKTAIEIFKWWSDRSVSVILRFLGTTPSSSTIYKTLHSISEQISEIYNIPMISYSDINQLCDQLELNLLLQIPNNEYLVILLDSIDQLHRDAYDCKWLPIKFPSNIKFIISTLPDHENIFVNLKNILNENLNLFIYIPPFESSTVEIIYNDWLAIKKRSLDNEQHLFINNLMKKKNQILPLFMKLVFDIISIWHSYDPIDECLNELNDVDDCIRYLFQRLQIIHNNILFSRSLCYMTACRNGISQNELEDILSLDDDVLKSVFQHYIPPVRRLPGILWTRIRNDLDEYITEKEVDDTPVIYWYHRRFIEVARELYISKLKDKDRKIIFQNVVDLFTETWNGKNKPFKIDDPKLVKKYKLDQSNGEIQANRFTTSQPIEFIDFNGRIQYNKRKLNELPQFLIQLAPTIALSIAAEEMFFNYSFMHAKFSCSSFLDIESDLNQFQQVDIYGESDEVEIIHTELTLLFTTYMVFEQCDEQSPHHCGLIVPYFQLQPPGHDLIIPINKHTMPVVDLNLISNESAAISLLHKIIVIDMDSGDIVIDIKLPQLNEPYLNSTTLPNMIIHHTNQNMKIEIDDDDDSGLRHSDDEDREKFKHYPFFVNSFHHVYLVSSHGDIKFHQISIKGYLIAEIINSKYGLCILVEQYSNSIQCWNLEQNKLFTKVSIKNIVLNDGFIHFYTFNNSTFIHRSTINIGKHLDQAIINKDKLICTFNSTIPIDFAYIDLNSLNQTQQIILSDKEIIKVLIAFNPPIIPKPIERIILPDE
;
A
#
# COMPACT_ATOMS: atom_id res chain seq x y z
N MET A 1 1.50 31.39 -2.38
CA MET A 1 1.30 30.61 -1.14
C MET A 1 -0.01 30.88 -0.41
N ARG A 2 -0.72 32.00 -0.62
CA ARG A 2 -1.90 32.36 0.19
C ARG A 2 -3.26 32.11 -0.48
N TRP A 3 -3.31 31.21 -1.47
CA TRP A 3 -4.55 30.85 -2.13
C TRP A 3 -5.38 29.94 -1.22
N GLY A 4 -6.65 30.28 -1.00
CA GLY A 4 -7.57 29.47 -0.19
C GLY A 4 -7.47 29.63 1.32
N ILE A 5 -6.63 30.54 1.81
CA ILE A 5 -6.56 30.83 3.25
C ILE A 5 -7.88 31.48 3.71
N GLN A 6 -8.50 30.88 4.74
CA GLN A 6 -9.78 31.34 5.28
C GLN A 6 -9.61 32.47 6.31
N ILE A 7 -10.69 33.21 6.57
CA ILE A 7 -10.74 34.38 7.48
C ILE A 7 -10.33 33.99 8.92
N GLU A 8 -10.59 32.75 9.32
CA GLU A 8 -10.19 32.14 10.58
C GLU A 8 -8.66 32.16 10.78
N SER A 9 -7.90 32.07 9.68
CA SER A 9 -6.42 32.15 9.70
C SER A 9 -5.93 33.59 9.86
N ALA A 10 -6.71 34.56 9.37
CA ALA A 10 -6.44 35.97 9.61
C ALA A 10 -6.72 36.34 11.07
N ASN A 11 -7.66 35.66 11.73
CA ASN A 11 -8.05 35.91 13.11
C ASN A 11 -6.91 35.69 14.12
N ASN A 12 -6.07 34.67 13.92
CA ASN A 12 -4.98 34.31 14.84
C ASN A 12 -3.59 34.75 14.37
N HIS A 13 -3.49 35.48 13.26
CA HIS A 13 -2.24 36.00 12.70
C HIS A 13 -1.17 34.93 12.34
N GLY A 14 -1.55 33.65 12.24
CA GLY A 14 -0.61 32.52 12.09
C GLY A 14 -0.15 32.21 10.65
N GLU A 15 -0.71 32.91 9.65
CA GLU A 15 -0.46 32.63 8.22
C GLU A 15 1.03 32.73 7.85
N VAL A 16 1.72 33.75 8.35
CA VAL A 16 3.14 33.99 8.02
C VAL A 16 4.03 32.88 8.58
N ALA A 17 3.82 32.49 9.84
CA ALA A 17 4.58 31.42 10.46
C ALA A 17 4.40 30.09 9.72
N THR A 18 3.17 29.82 9.26
CA THR A 18 2.85 28.64 8.44
C THR A 18 3.64 28.64 7.13
N CYS A 19 3.62 29.76 6.38
CA CYS A 19 4.35 29.85 5.11
C CYS A 19 5.87 29.71 5.30
N LEU A 20 6.43 30.27 6.38
CA LEU A 20 7.86 30.16 6.66
C LEU A 20 8.26 28.73 7.05
N LYS A 21 7.46 28.04 7.87
CA LYS A 21 7.68 26.62 8.20
C LYS A 21 7.63 25.76 6.93
N GLU A 22 6.71 26.05 6.01
CA GLU A 22 6.63 25.31 4.75
C GLU A 22 7.88 25.50 3.88
N ILE A 23 8.45 26.70 3.82
CA ILE A 23 9.73 26.91 3.12
C ILE A 23 10.84 26.04 3.74
N GLU A 24 10.90 25.91 5.07
CA GLU A 24 11.87 25.04 5.73
C GLU A 24 11.65 23.55 5.37
N LEU A 25 10.39 23.11 5.30
CA LEU A 25 10.05 21.74 4.89
C LEU A 25 10.39 21.49 3.42
N CYS A 26 10.06 22.41 2.50
CA CYS A 26 10.46 22.29 1.10
C CYS A 26 11.99 22.20 0.97
N LYS A 27 12.76 22.98 1.74
CA LYS A 27 14.23 22.87 1.76
C LYS A 27 14.74 21.52 2.24
N LYS A 28 14.02 20.90 3.18
CA LYS A 28 14.38 19.59 3.75
C LYS A 28 14.04 18.44 2.81
N TYR A 29 12.87 18.46 2.18
CA TYR A 29 12.33 17.30 1.46
C TYR A 29 12.45 17.40 -0.06
N SER A 30 12.45 18.59 -0.67
CA SER A 30 12.52 18.71 -2.12
C SER A 30 13.90 18.28 -2.63
N VAL A 31 13.90 17.37 -3.60
CA VAL A 31 15.12 16.81 -4.20
C VAL A 31 15.89 17.85 -5.02
N ALA A 32 15.17 18.65 -5.80
CA ALA A 32 15.71 19.63 -6.74
C ALA A 32 15.27 21.06 -6.36
N THR A 33 14.39 21.69 -7.13
CA THR A 33 13.88 23.03 -6.84
C THR A 33 13.04 23.02 -5.56
N ASN A 34 13.42 23.86 -4.58
CA ASN A 34 12.70 23.97 -3.32
C ASN A 34 11.99 25.33 -3.14
N PHE A 35 12.31 26.32 -3.96
CA PHE A 35 11.72 27.65 -3.85
C PHE A 35 11.73 28.40 -5.19
N VAL A 36 10.57 28.93 -5.59
CA VAL A 36 10.44 29.76 -6.80
C VAL A 36 9.80 31.10 -6.44
N VAL A 37 10.43 32.17 -6.93
CA VAL A 37 9.98 33.54 -6.70
C VAL A 37 9.40 34.13 -7.97
N LEU A 38 8.16 34.62 -7.90
CA LEU A 38 7.52 35.40 -8.96
C LEU A 38 7.35 36.85 -8.47
N LEU A 39 8.08 37.79 -9.07
CA LEU A 39 7.99 39.22 -8.70
C LEU A 39 7.59 40.10 -9.88
N SER A 40 6.81 41.12 -9.58
CA SER A 40 6.40 42.19 -10.49
C SER A 40 6.47 43.51 -9.73
N HIS A 41 5.60 44.47 -9.95
CA HIS A 41 5.62 45.82 -9.36
C HIS A 41 5.02 45.94 -7.95
N ARG A 42 4.60 44.82 -7.34
CA ARG A 42 3.99 44.78 -6.01
C ARG A 42 4.92 44.13 -4.98
N TYR A 43 5.25 44.88 -3.94
CA TYR A 43 6.03 44.45 -2.78
C TYR A 43 5.18 43.64 -1.79
N GLY A 44 3.92 44.03 -1.61
CA GLY A 44 2.94 43.30 -0.81
C GLY A 44 2.77 43.78 0.63
N SER A 45 2.01 43.02 1.42
CA SER A 45 1.63 43.41 2.79
C SER A 45 2.81 43.40 3.75
N ARG A 46 2.82 44.40 4.64
CA ARG A 46 3.78 44.61 5.73
C ARG A 46 3.02 44.57 7.06
N PRO A 47 2.59 43.37 7.52
CA PRO A 47 1.76 43.23 8.71
C PRO A 47 2.54 43.53 9.98
N ILE A 48 1.83 43.89 11.05
CA ILE A 48 2.42 43.95 12.39
C ILE A 48 2.86 42.55 12.86
N PRO A 49 3.95 42.43 13.64
CA PRO A 49 4.41 41.12 14.11
C PRO A 49 3.39 40.47 15.06
N ALA A 50 3.13 39.18 14.87
CA ALA A 50 2.23 38.42 15.75
C ALA A 50 2.85 38.17 17.14
N GLN A 51 4.19 38.16 17.22
CA GLN A 51 4.95 37.98 18.45
C GLN A 51 6.08 39.02 18.49
N ILE A 52 6.26 39.67 19.64
CA ILE A 52 7.36 40.61 19.89
C ILE A 52 8.02 40.24 21.21
N ARG A 53 9.34 40.07 21.22
CA ARG A 53 10.12 39.80 22.44
C ARG A 53 9.81 40.85 23.53
N ALA A 54 9.61 40.43 24.78
CA ALA A 54 9.12 41.31 25.84
C ALA A 54 10.00 42.54 26.08
N SER A 55 11.33 42.36 26.06
CA SER A 55 12.26 43.49 26.21
C SER A 55 12.14 44.53 25.09
N LEU A 56 11.86 44.08 23.85
CA LEU A 56 11.67 44.98 22.70
C LEU A 56 10.30 45.67 22.77
N PHE A 57 9.26 44.92 23.12
CA PHE A 57 7.91 45.47 23.23
C PHE A 57 7.81 46.55 24.32
N GLU A 58 8.41 46.32 25.49
CA GLU A 58 8.41 47.31 26.57
C GLU A 58 9.14 48.60 26.19
N LEU A 59 10.27 48.49 25.48
CA LEU A 59 11.00 49.64 24.93
C LEU A 59 10.14 50.43 23.93
N LEU A 60 9.49 49.74 22.98
CA LEU A 60 8.61 50.36 22.00
C LEU A 60 7.40 51.02 22.70
N LYS A 61 6.82 50.37 23.72
CA LYS A 61 5.70 50.90 24.49
C LYS A 61 6.07 52.19 25.20
N GLU A 62 7.24 52.24 25.85
CA GLU A 62 7.73 53.45 26.52
C GLU A 62 7.89 54.61 25.52
N THR A 63 8.46 54.32 24.35
CA THR A 63 8.62 55.29 23.26
C THR A 63 7.26 55.82 22.77
N VAL A 64 6.29 54.94 22.52
CA VAL A 64 4.93 55.34 22.10
C VAL A 64 4.20 56.15 23.16
N CYS A 65 4.36 55.80 24.45
CA CYS A 65 3.78 56.56 25.56
C CYS A 65 4.33 57.99 25.60
N ASN A 66 5.64 58.15 25.38
CA ASN A 66 6.32 59.44 25.40
C ASN A 66 5.95 60.32 24.20
N GLU A 67 5.73 59.73 23.03
CA GLU A 67 5.47 60.47 21.79
C GLU A 67 3.99 60.81 21.59
N ASN A 68 3.10 59.80 21.63
CA ASN A 68 1.72 59.93 21.14
C ASN A 68 0.65 59.42 22.12
N ASN A 69 1.04 58.99 23.33
CA ASN A 69 0.14 58.51 24.40
C ASN A 69 -0.76 57.31 24.00
N GLU A 70 -0.43 56.62 22.90
CA GLU A 70 -1.16 55.44 22.40
C GLU A 70 -0.69 54.11 23.02
N GLY A 71 0.17 54.12 24.05
CA GLY A 71 0.66 52.90 24.69
C GLY A 71 -0.45 51.98 25.23
N LYS A 72 -1.62 52.56 25.57
CA LYS A 72 -2.83 51.79 25.93
C LYS A 72 -3.33 50.88 24.80
N LEU A 73 -3.25 51.34 23.54
CA LEU A 73 -3.67 50.58 22.37
C LEU A 73 -2.78 49.34 22.19
N LEU A 74 -1.47 49.48 22.40
CA LEU A 74 -0.53 48.37 22.36
C LEU A 74 -0.86 47.32 23.44
N THR A 75 -1.06 47.73 24.69
CA THR A 75 -1.40 46.80 25.79
C THR A 75 -2.80 46.19 25.67
N GLN A 76 -3.70 46.82 24.91
CA GLN A 76 -5.02 46.26 24.63
C GLN A 76 -4.92 45.07 23.68
N TRP A 77 -4.07 45.18 22.65
CA TRP A 77 -3.95 44.20 21.56
C TRP A 77 -2.83 43.17 21.75
N TYR A 78 -1.81 43.48 22.54
CA TYR A 78 -0.73 42.55 22.86
C TYR A 78 -0.81 42.10 24.31
N GLN A 79 -0.60 40.81 24.55
CA GLN A 79 -0.62 40.21 25.88
C GLN A 79 0.70 39.51 26.18
N LEU A 80 1.25 39.75 27.38
CA LEU A 80 2.49 39.12 27.81
C LEU A 80 2.28 37.64 28.07
N ASP A 81 3.07 36.81 27.39
CA ASP A 81 3.20 35.38 27.64
C ASP A 81 4.54 35.08 28.34
N THR A 82 4.47 34.74 29.63
CA THR A 82 5.64 34.33 30.42
C THR A 82 5.99 32.85 30.25
N ASN A 83 5.12 32.07 29.58
CA ASN A 83 5.43 30.69 29.21
C ASN A 83 6.36 30.62 28.01
N SER A 84 6.58 31.73 27.28
CA SER A 84 7.58 31.82 26.22
C SER A 84 8.96 32.13 26.80
N ILE A 85 10.02 31.50 26.31
CA ILE A 85 11.40 31.73 26.77
C ILE A 85 12.29 32.20 25.59
N PRO A 86 12.74 33.47 25.56
CA PRO A 86 12.43 34.54 26.50
C PRO A 86 10.95 34.98 26.41
N PRO A 87 10.41 35.65 27.46
CA PRO A 87 9.04 36.14 27.47
C PRO A 87 8.73 37.01 26.26
N ALA A 88 7.49 36.93 25.76
CA ALA A 88 7.08 37.63 24.55
C ALA A 88 5.65 38.15 24.67
N TYR A 89 5.38 39.26 24.00
CA TYR A 89 4.03 39.76 23.81
C TYR A 89 3.42 39.15 22.55
N ILE A 90 2.25 38.54 22.70
CA ILE A 90 1.49 37.90 21.62
C ILE A 90 0.33 38.80 21.22
N LEU A 91 0.16 39.01 19.92
CA LEU A 91 -0.97 39.72 19.35
C LEU A 91 -2.24 38.89 19.54
N LYS A 92 -3.23 39.45 20.23
CA LYS A 92 -4.51 38.79 20.51
C LYS A 92 -5.30 38.53 19.24
N ASN A 93 -6.09 37.45 19.28
CA ASN A 93 -7.03 37.14 18.21
C ASN A 93 -7.98 38.32 17.93
N ILE A 94 -8.24 38.62 16.66
CA ILE A 94 -9.12 39.73 16.26
C ILE A 94 -10.49 39.61 16.92
N SER A 95 -11.06 38.40 16.94
CA SER A 95 -12.37 38.08 17.50
C SER A 95 -12.46 38.29 19.02
N SER A 96 -11.33 38.32 19.73
CA SER A 96 -11.32 38.57 21.19
C SER A 96 -11.67 40.02 21.54
N ILE A 97 -11.41 40.95 20.62
CA ILE A 97 -11.70 42.39 20.77
C ILE A 97 -12.84 42.83 19.86
N ILE A 98 -12.97 42.21 18.68
CA ILE A 98 -14.02 42.47 17.69
C ILE A 98 -14.84 41.18 17.48
N PRO A 99 -15.86 40.89 18.32
CA PRO A 99 -16.56 39.60 18.33
C PRO A 99 -17.19 39.21 16.98
N ASN A 100 -17.66 40.19 16.22
CA ASN A 100 -18.34 40.00 14.94
C ASN A 100 -17.40 39.62 13.77
N PHE A 101 -16.08 39.57 14.00
CA PHE A 101 -15.09 39.21 12.97
C PHE A 101 -15.28 37.78 12.43
N LEU A 102 -15.80 36.86 13.26
CA LEU A 102 -16.11 35.47 12.90
C LEU A 102 -17.64 35.22 12.80
N SER A 103 -18.43 36.28 12.59
CA SER A 103 -19.89 36.13 12.46
C SER A 103 -20.25 35.31 11.21
N LYS A 104 -21.38 34.59 11.24
CA LYS A 104 -21.96 33.97 10.04
C LYS A 104 -22.62 35.00 9.10
N ASN A 105 -22.86 36.21 9.59
CA ASN A 105 -23.47 37.28 8.83
C ASN A 105 -22.42 38.05 8.02
N THR A 106 -22.60 38.07 6.70
CA THR A 106 -21.65 38.65 5.74
C THR A 106 -21.47 40.16 5.91
N ASP A 107 -22.48 40.88 6.38
CA ASP A 107 -22.39 42.33 6.55
C ASP A 107 -21.70 42.71 7.86
N GLU A 108 -21.88 41.90 8.92
CA GLU A 108 -21.15 42.02 10.18
C GLU A 108 -19.66 41.76 9.98
N ILE A 109 -19.28 40.71 9.23
CA ILE A 109 -17.88 40.43 8.88
C ILE A 109 -17.26 41.62 8.15
N LYS A 110 -17.95 42.22 7.17
CA LYS A 110 -17.42 43.38 6.44
C LYS A 110 -17.23 44.60 7.33
N GLN A 111 -18.12 44.83 8.30
CA GLN A 111 -17.98 45.92 9.26
C GLN A 111 -16.80 45.67 10.21
N ALA A 112 -16.71 44.46 10.75
CA ALA A 112 -15.60 44.04 11.61
C ALA A 112 -14.24 44.12 10.89
N ASP A 113 -14.16 43.71 9.62
CA ASP A 113 -12.94 43.82 8.80
C ASP A 113 -12.54 45.28 8.55
N LYS A 114 -13.50 46.18 8.31
CA LYS A 114 -13.22 47.62 8.21
C LYS A 114 -12.69 48.19 9.52
N GLU A 115 -13.28 47.80 10.65
CA GLU A 115 -12.84 48.20 11.98
C GLU A 115 -11.41 47.71 12.27
N TRP A 116 -11.15 46.42 12.01
CA TRP A 116 -9.83 45.82 12.15
C TRP A 116 -8.79 46.55 11.29
N LYS A 117 -9.08 46.83 10.01
CA LYS A 117 -8.17 47.58 9.13
C LYS A 117 -7.80 48.94 9.71
N LYS A 118 -8.75 49.65 10.30
CA LYS A 118 -8.50 50.95 10.94
C LYS A 118 -7.58 50.81 12.16
N ILE A 119 -7.83 49.82 13.01
CA ILE A 119 -7.02 49.55 14.21
C ILE A 119 -5.61 49.07 13.84
N ASN A 120 -5.51 48.12 12.92
CA ASN A 120 -4.26 47.57 12.42
C ASN A 120 -3.37 48.66 11.81
N ASN A 121 -3.94 49.62 11.07
CA ASN A 121 -3.20 50.76 10.55
C ASN A 121 -2.62 51.64 11.65
N ARG A 122 -3.39 51.90 12.73
CA ARG A 122 -2.91 52.68 13.90
C ARG A 122 -1.80 51.94 14.65
N LEU A 123 -1.99 50.65 14.94
CA LEU A 123 -0.97 49.80 15.56
C LEU A 123 0.33 49.80 14.75
N ARG A 124 0.21 49.63 13.43
CA ARG A 124 1.34 49.66 12.51
C ARG A 124 2.06 51.00 12.52
N GLN A 125 1.33 52.11 12.51
CA GLN A 125 1.94 53.46 12.57
C GLN A 125 2.71 53.64 13.88
N CYS A 126 2.10 53.31 15.03
CA CYS A 126 2.74 53.42 16.34
C CYS A 126 4.03 52.60 16.43
N LEU A 127 3.97 51.31 16.06
CA LEU A 127 5.12 50.42 16.14
C LEU A 127 6.25 50.86 15.22
N ARG A 128 5.94 51.32 13.99
CA ARG A 128 6.96 51.77 13.04
C ARG A 128 7.63 53.07 13.47
N GLN A 129 6.87 54.04 13.98
CA GLN A 129 7.41 55.28 14.52
C GLN A 129 8.34 55.00 15.71
N ALA A 130 7.88 54.20 16.67
CA ALA A 130 8.69 53.84 17.83
C ALA A 130 9.96 53.06 17.44
N ALA A 131 9.86 52.13 16.49
CA ALA A 131 11.02 51.39 16.00
C ALA A 131 12.03 52.32 15.29
N GLU A 132 11.56 53.29 14.52
CA GLU A 132 12.42 54.29 13.87
C GLU A 132 13.14 55.17 14.91
N THR A 133 12.43 55.67 15.92
CA THR A 133 13.04 56.42 17.04
C THR A 133 14.07 55.57 17.79
N CYS A 134 13.73 54.33 18.13
CA CYS A 134 14.63 53.43 18.85
C CYS A 134 15.89 53.10 18.02
N LEU A 135 15.76 52.96 16.69
CA LEU A 135 16.91 52.71 15.80
C LEU A 135 17.83 53.94 15.74
N GLN A 136 17.26 55.15 15.61
CA GLN A 136 18.04 56.39 15.62
C GLN A 136 18.79 56.61 16.93
N GLN A 137 18.23 56.12 18.04
CA GLN A 137 18.86 56.15 19.36
C GLN A 137 19.85 54.98 19.60
N GLY A 138 20.01 54.06 18.65
CA GLY A 138 20.89 52.89 18.77
C GLY A 138 20.44 51.85 19.80
N GLN A 139 19.15 51.86 20.18
CA GLN A 139 18.59 50.95 21.19
C GLN A 139 18.14 49.60 20.61
N ILE A 140 17.89 49.55 19.30
CA ILE A 140 17.53 48.33 18.57
C ILE A 140 18.44 48.13 17.36
N THR A 141 18.52 46.89 16.86
CA THR A 141 19.32 46.55 15.68
C THR A 141 18.55 46.77 14.38
N GLU A 142 19.25 46.80 13.24
CA GLU A 142 18.58 46.78 11.92
C GLU A 142 17.70 45.55 11.73
N ILE A 143 18.03 44.42 12.37
CA ILE A 143 17.24 43.18 12.33
C ILE A 143 15.91 43.36 13.07
N ASP A 144 15.95 43.97 14.26
CA ASP A 144 14.74 44.31 15.03
C ASP A 144 13.88 45.32 14.26
N TYR A 145 14.51 46.28 13.56
CA TYR A 145 13.81 47.26 12.73
C TYR A 145 13.11 46.59 11.54
N ASP A 146 13.80 45.73 10.80
CA ASP A 146 13.26 45.06 9.61
C ASP A 146 11.95 44.31 9.92
N GLU A 147 11.78 43.78 11.13
CA GLU A 147 10.61 43.02 11.56
C GLU A 147 9.28 43.76 11.33
N PHE A 148 9.29 45.10 11.40
CA PHE A 148 8.13 46.00 11.25
C PHE A 148 8.00 46.64 9.86
N PHE A 149 9.04 46.57 9.02
CA PHE A 149 9.11 47.33 7.76
C PHE A 149 9.08 46.45 6.51
N ILE A 150 9.62 45.23 6.57
CA ILE A 150 9.69 44.36 5.38
C ILE A 150 8.36 43.65 5.10
N SER A 151 8.10 43.35 3.83
CA SER A 151 6.90 42.62 3.44
C SER A 151 7.01 41.13 3.76
N ILE A 152 5.86 40.45 3.82
CA ILE A 152 5.85 38.98 3.94
C ILE A 152 6.59 38.34 2.76
N THR A 153 6.45 38.90 1.54
CA THR A 153 7.18 38.45 0.36
C THR A 153 8.69 38.51 0.56
N GLU A 154 9.20 39.59 1.16
CA GLU A 154 10.63 39.69 1.48
C GLU A 154 11.04 38.72 2.60
N LYS A 155 10.20 38.50 3.63
CA LYS A 155 10.44 37.45 4.64
C LYS A 155 10.55 36.06 4.02
N GLU A 156 9.68 35.73 3.07
CA GLU A 156 9.70 34.48 2.32
C GLU A 156 10.98 34.38 1.46
N ILE A 157 11.39 35.46 0.78
CA ILE A 157 12.62 35.48 -0.03
C ILE A 157 13.88 35.40 0.83
N ILE A 158 13.89 36.04 2.01
CA ILE A 158 15.00 35.90 2.96
C ILE A 158 15.16 34.44 3.34
N ASN A 159 14.07 33.77 3.72
CA ASN A 159 14.12 32.39 4.15
C ASN A 159 14.31 31.40 3.01
N GLY A 160 13.81 31.70 1.81
CA GLY A 160 13.92 30.85 0.63
C GLY A 160 15.28 30.95 -0.06
N ILE A 161 15.72 32.17 -0.37
CA ILE A 161 16.91 32.45 -1.18
C ILE A 161 18.07 32.96 -0.32
N LEU A 162 17.88 34.09 0.38
CA LEU A 162 19.01 34.86 0.92
C LEU A 162 19.73 34.16 2.09
N SER A 163 19.03 33.31 2.83
CA SER A 163 19.60 32.48 3.90
C SER A 163 20.02 31.08 3.45
N SER A 164 19.74 30.69 2.19
CA SER A 164 20.09 29.34 1.70
C SER A 164 21.55 29.25 1.27
N LYS A 165 22.22 28.18 1.68
CA LYS A 165 23.59 27.88 1.24
C LYS A 165 23.66 27.39 -0.21
N ASP A 166 22.58 26.76 -0.67
CA ASP A 166 22.40 26.08 -1.95
C ASP A 166 21.39 26.81 -2.87
N ALA A 167 21.25 28.13 -2.69
CA ALA A 167 20.26 28.92 -3.41
C ALA A 167 20.44 28.84 -4.94
N ASN A 168 21.68 28.77 -5.42
CA ASN A 168 21.98 28.73 -6.85
C ASN A 168 21.67 27.38 -7.50
N GLU A 169 21.66 26.29 -6.74
CA GLU A 169 21.34 24.98 -7.27
C GLU A 169 19.83 24.70 -7.25
N ARG A 170 19.09 25.31 -6.31
CA ARG A 170 17.72 24.88 -5.96
C ARG A 170 16.64 25.94 -6.00
N THR A 171 16.96 27.17 -6.40
CA THR A 171 15.96 28.25 -6.45
C THR A 171 15.96 28.98 -7.78
N LEU A 172 14.78 29.49 -8.17
CA LEU A 172 14.55 30.21 -9.41
C LEU A 172 13.82 31.53 -9.14
N CYS A 173 14.15 32.56 -9.92
CA CYS A 173 13.53 33.88 -9.83
C CYS A 173 13.00 34.32 -11.19
N PHE A 174 11.70 34.60 -11.27
CA PHE A 174 11.04 35.11 -12.45
C PHE A 174 10.52 36.52 -12.18
N LEU A 175 10.99 37.48 -12.97
CA LEU A 175 10.71 38.90 -12.84
C LEU A 175 9.88 39.37 -14.04
N ARG A 176 8.69 39.90 -13.78
CA ARG A 176 7.88 40.58 -14.79
C ARG A 176 7.94 42.09 -14.62
N GLU A 177 8.31 42.77 -15.69
CA GLU A 177 8.30 44.22 -15.81
C GLU A 177 7.13 44.67 -16.69
N ILE A 178 6.17 45.40 -16.11
CA ILE A 178 5.13 46.13 -16.83
C ILE A 178 5.70 47.52 -17.16
N VAL A 179 6.09 47.73 -18.42
CA VAL A 179 6.93 48.86 -18.84
C VAL A 179 6.23 50.21 -18.63
N ASP A 180 4.93 50.26 -18.89
CA ASP A 180 4.09 51.45 -18.92
C ASP A 180 3.14 51.56 -17.71
N ILE A 181 3.38 50.81 -16.62
CA ILE A 181 2.47 50.79 -15.45
C ILE A 181 2.23 52.18 -14.83
N HIS A 182 3.21 53.07 -14.93
CA HIS A 182 3.11 54.44 -14.40
C HIS A 182 2.15 55.32 -15.22
N ASP A 183 1.90 54.98 -16.48
CA ASP A 183 0.97 55.71 -17.35
C ASP A 183 -0.49 55.31 -17.09
N HIS A 184 -0.72 54.17 -16.41
CA HIS A 184 -2.05 53.59 -16.19
C HIS A 184 -2.47 53.55 -14.71
N LEU A 185 -1.87 54.38 -13.84
CA LEU A 185 -2.18 54.41 -12.41
C LEU A 185 -3.66 54.74 -12.10
N SER A 186 -4.34 55.45 -13.01
CA SER A 186 -5.77 55.77 -12.88
C SER A 186 -6.70 54.60 -13.23
N ASP A 187 -6.19 53.52 -13.82
CA ASP A 187 -6.98 52.30 -14.04
C ASP A 187 -7.24 51.62 -12.69
N GLU A 188 -8.49 51.32 -12.37
CA GLU A 188 -8.88 50.63 -11.12
C GLU A 188 -8.11 49.32 -10.90
N LYS A 189 -7.69 48.66 -11.99
CA LYS A 189 -6.92 47.41 -11.95
C LYS A 189 -5.44 47.62 -11.61
N ALA A 190 -4.88 48.82 -11.75
CA ALA A 190 -3.46 49.12 -11.47
C ALA A 190 -3.09 48.76 -10.03
N SER A 191 -3.98 49.04 -9.08
CA SER A 191 -3.87 48.69 -7.65
C SER A 191 -3.55 47.22 -7.37
N LYS A 192 -3.85 46.31 -8.31
CA LYS A 192 -3.56 44.87 -8.17
C LYS A 192 -2.09 44.54 -8.46
N PHE A 193 -1.40 45.39 -9.24
CA PHE A 193 -0.07 45.14 -9.78
C PHE A 193 1.03 46.03 -9.18
N ILE A 194 0.68 47.17 -8.59
CA ILE A 194 1.59 48.10 -7.89
C ILE A 194 1.02 48.52 -6.54
N ASP A 195 1.87 48.72 -5.53
CA ASP A 195 1.43 49.22 -4.22
C ASP A 195 1.21 50.73 -4.29
N MET A 196 0.03 51.18 -3.88
CA MET A 196 -0.42 52.57 -3.96
C MET A 196 -0.79 53.09 -2.57
N SER A 197 -0.40 54.33 -2.27
CA SER A 197 -0.74 55.03 -1.02
C SER A 197 -2.10 55.76 -1.09
N SER A 198 -2.52 56.12 -2.30
CA SER A 198 -3.83 56.71 -2.62
C SER A 198 -4.35 56.09 -3.92
N GLU A 199 -5.50 56.55 -4.46
CA GLU A 199 -6.04 56.01 -5.73
C GLU A 199 -5.09 56.21 -6.92
N THR A 200 -4.19 57.20 -6.86
CA THR A 200 -3.28 57.55 -7.96
C THR A 200 -1.81 57.59 -7.58
N ASP A 201 -1.48 57.60 -6.28
CA ASP A 201 -0.09 57.76 -5.82
C ASP A 201 0.56 56.44 -5.45
N ILE A 202 1.79 56.24 -5.89
CA ILE A 202 2.60 55.05 -5.59
C ILE A 202 3.13 55.13 -4.17
N ASP A 203 3.11 54.00 -3.46
CA ASP A 203 3.82 53.83 -2.19
C ASP A 203 5.34 53.81 -2.45
N GLN A 204 5.98 54.98 -2.33
CA GLN A 204 7.41 55.17 -2.62
C GLN A 204 8.31 54.35 -1.70
N GLU A 205 7.87 54.08 -0.46
CA GLU A 205 8.63 53.26 0.48
C GLU A 205 8.63 51.79 0.03
N ALA A 206 7.46 51.26 -0.31
CA ALA A 206 7.33 49.91 -0.85
C ALA A 206 8.11 49.75 -2.17
N LYS A 207 8.06 50.75 -3.06
CA LYS A 207 8.84 50.77 -4.30
C LYS A 207 10.35 50.70 -4.03
N LYS A 208 10.88 51.53 -3.13
CA LYS A 208 12.31 51.52 -2.77
C LYS A 208 12.76 50.17 -2.19
N LEU A 209 11.97 49.57 -1.31
CA LEU A 209 12.29 48.25 -0.73
C LEU A 209 12.26 47.15 -1.80
N LEU A 210 11.26 47.16 -2.68
CA LEU A 210 11.16 46.21 -3.79
C LEU A 210 12.31 46.36 -4.79
N ASP A 211 12.70 47.59 -5.12
CA ASP A 211 13.82 47.85 -6.02
C ASP A 211 15.15 47.37 -5.41
N ARG A 212 15.37 47.60 -4.11
CA ARG A 212 16.51 47.04 -3.36
C ARG A 212 16.49 45.51 -3.40
N LEU A 213 15.32 44.89 -3.21
CA LEU A 213 15.18 43.44 -3.20
C LEU A 213 15.49 42.83 -4.57
N LYS A 214 14.90 43.38 -5.64
CA LYS A 214 15.05 42.89 -7.03
C LYS A 214 16.44 43.13 -7.62
N ASN A 215 17.00 44.32 -7.40
CA ASN A 215 18.18 44.77 -8.13
C ASN A 215 19.48 44.56 -7.34
N ILE A 216 19.40 44.40 -6.01
CA ILE A 216 20.57 44.25 -5.14
C ILE A 216 20.55 42.92 -4.40
N ARG A 217 19.53 42.66 -3.58
CA ARG A 217 19.55 41.48 -2.67
C ARG A 217 19.50 40.16 -3.44
N ILE A 218 18.53 39.96 -4.34
CA ILE A 218 18.41 38.70 -5.09
C ILE A 218 19.64 38.46 -5.98
N PRO A 219 20.11 39.42 -6.81
CA PRO A 219 21.28 39.21 -7.66
C PRO A 219 22.61 39.08 -6.90
N SER A 220 22.67 39.48 -5.63
CA SER A 220 23.87 39.27 -4.79
C SER A 220 24.09 37.80 -4.41
N ILE A 221 23.05 36.96 -4.50
CA ILE A 221 23.09 35.53 -4.17
C ILE A 221 22.85 34.67 -5.41
N LEU A 222 21.83 35.00 -6.22
CA LEU A 222 21.46 34.23 -7.41
C LEU A 222 22.26 34.63 -8.65
N LYS A 223 22.79 33.63 -9.35
CA LYS A 223 23.41 33.75 -10.67
C LYS A 223 22.38 34.18 -11.71
N SER A 224 22.84 34.92 -12.72
CA SER A 224 21.98 35.45 -13.79
C SER A 224 21.19 34.39 -14.55
N GLN A 225 21.72 33.16 -14.65
CA GLN A 225 21.04 32.03 -15.30
C GLN A 225 19.75 31.59 -14.58
N ASN A 226 19.63 31.84 -13.27
CA ASN A 226 18.44 31.51 -12.48
C ASN A 226 17.47 32.70 -12.35
N ILE A 227 17.75 33.83 -13.03
CA ILE A 227 16.95 35.05 -12.98
C ILE A 227 16.39 35.35 -14.37
N PHE A 228 15.11 35.06 -14.54
CA PHE A 228 14.37 35.28 -15.79
C PHE A 228 13.68 36.64 -15.75
N LYS A 229 13.76 37.41 -16.84
CA LYS A 229 13.17 38.74 -16.93
C LYS A 229 12.27 38.85 -18.15
N TYR A 230 11.04 39.28 -17.93
CA TYR A 230 10.04 39.46 -18.99
C TYR A 230 9.51 40.88 -18.99
N LYS A 231 9.28 41.43 -20.18
CA LYS A 231 8.67 42.75 -20.36
C LYS A 231 7.29 42.60 -20.98
N VAL A 232 6.32 43.29 -20.40
CA VAL A 232 4.93 43.34 -20.88
C VAL A 232 4.43 44.77 -20.89
N HIS A 233 3.42 45.05 -21.70
CA HIS A 233 2.76 46.35 -21.79
C HIS A 233 1.33 46.25 -21.25
N TRP A 234 0.78 47.32 -20.71
CA TRP A 234 -0.60 47.36 -20.26
C TRP A 234 -1.55 47.28 -21.47
N SER A 235 -2.56 46.41 -21.40
CA SER A 235 -3.62 46.37 -22.41
C SER A 235 -4.87 47.12 -21.94
N SER A 236 -5.86 47.28 -22.81
CA SER A 236 -7.16 47.91 -22.46
C SER A 236 -7.89 47.20 -21.32
N ASN A 237 -7.60 45.91 -21.10
CA ASN A 237 -8.14 45.12 -20.01
C ASN A 237 -7.17 44.92 -18.84
N GLY A 238 -6.04 45.64 -18.83
CA GLY A 238 -4.90 45.38 -17.95
C GLY A 238 -4.20 44.06 -18.28
N ILE A 239 -3.31 43.61 -17.40
CA ILE A 239 -2.59 42.34 -17.64
C ILE A 239 -3.55 41.13 -17.53
N ASN A 240 -3.71 40.39 -18.62
CA ASN A 240 -4.62 39.25 -18.74
C ASN A 240 -4.07 38.14 -19.65
N GLY A 241 -4.68 36.95 -19.58
CA GLY A 241 -4.20 35.76 -20.29
C GLY A 241 -4.34 35.78 -21.81
N GLN A 242 -5.30 36.53 -22.36
CA GLN A 242 -5.55 36.58 -23.80
C GLN A 242 -4.54 37.50 -24.50
N ASP A 243 -4.39 38.73 -24.00
CA ASP A 243 -3.51 39.74 -24.61
C ASP A 243 -2.02 39.45 -24.40
N HIS A 244 -1.69 38.64 -23.39
CA HIS A 244 -0.32 38.32 -22.99
C HIS A 244 0.03 36.84 -23.17
N SER A 245 -0.68 36.13 -24.06
CA SER A 245 -0.48 34.69 -24.30
C SER A 245 0.98 34.35 -24.61
N LYS A 246 1.65 35.14 -25.47
CA LYS A 246 3.07 34.95 -25.81
C LYS A 246 4.01 34.99 -24.60
N TYR A 247 3.78 35.95 -23.68
CA TYR A 247 4.55 36.04 -22.43
C TYR A 247 4.30 34.80 -21.56
N ILE A 248 3.04 34.36 -21.46
CA ILE A 248 2.66 33.19 -20.65
C ILE A 248 3.26 31.92 -21.23
N GLU A 249 3.22 31.72 -22.55
CA GLU A 249 3.85 30.59 -23.24
C GLU A 249 5.35 30.57 -23.00
N GLN A 250 6.03 31.72 -23.14
CA GLN A 250 7.46 31.82 -22.85
C GLN A 250 7.76 31.50 -21.39
N PHE A 251 7.04 32.12 -20.45
CA PHE A 251 7.20 31.84 -19.02
C PHE A 251 6.99 30.36 -18.68
N ASN A 252 5.96 29.73 -19.25
CA ASN A 252 5.67 28.32 -19.02
C ASN A 252 6.79 27.43 -19.56
N ASN A 253 7.33 27.72 -20.74
CA ASN A 253 8.45 26.98 -21.32
C ASN A 253 9.72 27.15 -20.49
N ASP A 254 10.06 28.38 -20.11
CA ASP A 254 11.24 28.68 -19.29
C ASP A 254 11.13 28.02 -17.91
N PHE A 255 9.95 28.08 -17.28
CA PHE A 255 9.67 27.43 -16.01
C PHE A 255 9.78 25.91 -16.09
N TYR A 256 9.11 25.29 -17.08
CA TYR A 256 9.15 23.84 -17.28
C TYR A 256 10.58 23.35 -17.54
N THR A 257 11.28 24.00 -18.46
CA THR A 257 12.64 23.60 -18.86
C THR A 257 13.60 23.74 -17.68
N SER A 258 13.55 24.86 -16.96
CA SER A 258 14.45 25.10 -15.82
C SER A 258 14.23 24.11 -14.67
N ILE A 259 12.98 23.81 -14.33
CA ILE A 259 12.67 22.81 -13.29
C ILE A 259 13.11 21.42 -13.74
N LYS A 260 12.81 21.05 -14.99
CA LYS A 260 13.22 19.76 -15.55
C LYS A 260 14.74 19.60 -15.51
N GLU A 261 15.49 20.60 -15.96
CA GLU A 261 16.96 20.59 -15.93
C GLU A 261 17.52 20.49 -14.50
N GLN A 262 16.93 21.20 -13.53
CA GLN A 262 17.34 21.09 -12.12
C GLN A 262 17.05 19.69 -11.55
N ILE A 263 15.91 19.08 -11.91
CA ILE A 263 15.58 17.71 -11.53
C ILE A 263 16.56 16.73 -12.17
N ASP A 264 16.76 16.82 -13.49
CA ASP A 264 17.66 15.93 -14.24
C ASP A 264 19.09 16.02 -13.71
N HIS A 265 19.59 17.22 -13.43
CA HIS A 265 20.91 17.41 -12.82
C HIS A 265 21.00 16.83 -11.41
N CYS A 266 19.97 17.01 -10.57
CA CYS A 266 19.93 16.42 -9.23
C CYS A 266 19.90 14.88 -9.28
N VAL A 267 19.12 14.30 -10.19
CA VAL A 267 19.05 12.86 -10.40
C VAL A 267 20.40 12.34 -10.91
N GLN A 268 21.00 12.97 -11.91
CA GLN A 268 22.32 12.59 -12.44
C GLN A 268 23.44 12.70 -11.40
N SER A 269 23.44 13.76 -10.58
CA SER A 269 24.41 13.92 -9.49
C SER A 269 24.27 12.84 -8.41
N ARG A 270 23.04 12.40 -8.12
CA ARG A 270 22.80 11.23 -7.26
C ARG A 270 23.26 9.91 -7.89
N TYR A 271 23.19 9.76 -9.21
CA TYR A 271 23.74 8.59 -9.91
C TYR A 271 25.28 8.60 -10.01
N THR A 272 25.91 9.79 -10.05
CA THR A 272 27.39 9.93 -10.18
C THR A 272 28.13 9.89 -8.84
N ILE A 273 27.46 10.22 -7.72
CA ILE A 273 27.88 9.76 -6.39
C ILE A 273 27.51 8.27 -6.36
N GLY A 274 28.45 7.41 -6.75
CA GLY A 274 28.19 5.98 -6.94
C GLY A 274 27.42 5.29 -5.81
N SER A 275 26.43 4.52 -6.22
CA SER A 275 26.26 3.08 -5.92
C SER A 275 25.69 2.56 -4.61
N ASP A 276 25.53 3.27 -3.50
CA ASP A 276 25.01 2.56 -2.30
C ASP A 276 23.64 3.08 -1.87
N SER A 277 22.57 2.50 -2.45
CA SER A 277 21.22 2.47 -1.84
C SER A 277 21.31 2.16 -0.35
N LEU A 278 22.27 1.32 0.01
CA LEU A 278 22.62 0.97 1.38
C LEU A 278 23.12 2.16 2.23
N GLN A 279 23.96 3.06 1.70
CA GLN A 279 24.43 4.22 2.47
C GLN A 279 23.27 5.16 2.81
N HIS A 280 22.34 5.37 1.87
CA HIS A 280 21.15 6.17 2.13
C HIS A 280 20.27 5.50 3.21
N GLU A 281 20.04 4.20 3.09
CA GLU A 281 19.33 3.39 4.09
C GLU A 281 19.96 3.54 5.49
N ILE A 282 21.29 3.39 5.61
CA ILE A 282 22.01 3.53 6.88
C ILE A 282 21.85 4.94 7.46
N LEU A 283 21.96 5.98 6.62
CA LEU A 283 21.83 7.37 7.04
C LEU A 283 20.42 7.68 7.57
N GLU A 284 19.36 7.17 6.93
CA GLU A 284 17.98 7.36 7.39
C GLU A 284 17.78 6.77 8.79
N HIS A 285 18.19 5.52 9.01
CA HIS A 285 18.10 4.90 10.34
C HIS A 285 18.96 5.63 11.38
N ALA A 286 20.13 6.17 11.00
CA ALA A 286 20.96 6.98 11.90
C ALA A 286 20.29 8.32 12.29
N ILE A 287 19.62 8.99 11.34
CA ILE A 287 18.87 10.23 11.58
C ILE A 287 17.69 9.97 12.53
N GLN A 288 16.95 8.88 12.31
CA GLN A 288 15.88 8.46 13.21
C GLN A 288 16.41 8.14 14.61
N CYS A 289 17.51 7.39 14.70
CA CYS A 289 18.17 7.07 15.97
C CYS A 289 18.51 8.33 16.77
N LYS A 290 19.16 9.31 16.13
CA LYS A 290 19.49 10.60 16.72
C LYS A 290 18.26 11.35 17.22
N THR A 291 17.15 11.26 16.50
CA THR A 291 15.87 11.89 16.86
C THR A 291 15.27 11.26 18.12
N HIS A 292 15.28 9.93 18.21
CA HIS A 292 14.81 9.20 19.39
C HIS A 292 15.68 9.46 20.63
N ILE A 293 17.01 9.54 20.48
CA ILE A 293 17.93 9.78 21.58
C ILE A 293 17.76 11.16 22.21
N ARG A 294 17.52 12.19 21.38
CA ARG A 294 17.29 13.57 21.88
C ARG A 294 16.11 13.68 22.83
N LYS A 295 15.12 12.79 22.69
CA LYS A 295 13.90 12.74 23.50
C LYS A 295 13.94 11.66 24.59
N PHE A 296 15.06 10.94 24.74
CA PHE A 296 15.15 9.78 25.63
C PHE A 296 15.46 10.19 27.08
N HIS A 297 14.67 9.68 28.02
CA HIS A 297 14.87 9.90 29.46
C HIS A 297 14.67 8.60 30.25
N GLY A 298 15.50 8.40 31.29
CA GLY A 298 15.35 7.31 32.26
C GLY A 298 15.66 5.91 31.74
N ARG A 299 14.91 4.91 32.24
CA ARG A 299 15.00 3.47 31.87
C ARG A 299 16.35 2.79 32.18
N ILE A 300 17.03 3.23 33.22
CA ILE A 300 18.34 2.70 33.64
C ILE A 300 18.28 1.19 33.87
N ASP A 301 17.21 0.68 34.47
CA ASP A 301 17.07 -0.76 34.76
C ASP A 301 16.95 -1.61 33.48
N VAL A 302 16.22 -1.12 32.48
CA VAL A 302 16.05 -1.80 31.19
C VAL A 302 17.39 -1.80 30.43
N LEU A 303 18.07 -0.65 30.40
CA LEU A 303 19.40 -0.54 29.80
C LEU A 303 20.43 -1.44 30.49
N SER A 304 20.35 -1.58 31.82
CA SER A 304 21.23 -2.48 32.59
C SER A 304 20.99 -3.96 32.25
N LYS A 305 19.74 -4.37 32.02
CA LYS A 305 19.40 -5.74 31.56
C LYS A 305 19.96 -5.99 30.16
N LEU A 306 19.83 -5.02 29.25
CA LEU A 306 20.38 -5.10 27.90
C LEU A 306 21.92 -5.17 27.92
N GLU A 307 22.57 -4.34 28.72
CA GLU A 307 24.03 -4.39 28.92
C GLU A 307 24.48 -5.78 29.39
N LYS A 308 23.76 -6.37 30.35
CA LYS A 308 24.03 -7.72 30.85
C LYS A 308 23.88 -8.80 29.77
N TYR A 309 22.85 -8.70 28.93
CA TYR A 309 22.65 -9.62 27.80
C TYR A 309 23.79 -9.50 26.76
N ILE A 310 24.12 -8.27 26.37
CA ILE A 310 25.14 -7.98 25.37
C ILE A 310 26.51 -8.49 25.84
N LYS A 311 26.87 -8.27 27.11
CA LYS A 311 28.15 -8.74 27.69
C LYS A 311 28.19 -10.25 27.97
N ASN A 312 27.07 -10.98 27.86
CA ASN A 312 27.02 -12.40 28.15
C ASN A 312 27.52 -13.25 26.97
N ASN A 313 28.79 -13.66 26.99
CA ASN A 313 29.38 -14.50 25.93
C ASN A 313 28.81 -15.92 25.83
N ARG A 314 28.01 -16.39 26.80
CA ARG A 314 27.38 -17.73 26.77
C ARG A 314 26.02 -17.73 26.10
N GLU A 315 25.45 -16.56 25.84
CA GLU A 315 24.14 -16.42 25.23
C GLU A 315 24.28 -16.25 23.72
N HIS A 316 23.66 -17.15 22.97
CA HIS A 316 23.77 -17.25 21.51
C HIS A 316 22.43 -17.06 20.80
N GLN A 317 21.38 -16.78 21.56
CA GLN A 317 20.02 -16.56 21.06
C GLN A 317 19.67 -15.06 21.07
N PRO A 318 18.73 -14.63 20.21
CA PRO A 318 18.28 -13.24 20.18
C PRO A 318 17.52 -12.85 21.45
N CYS A 319 17.61 -11.58 21.84
CA CYS A 319 16.84 -10.98 22.93
C CYS A 319 15.61 -10.25 22.38
N VAL A 320 14.46 -10.41 23.06
CA VAL A 320 13.18 -9.83 22.68
C VAL A 320 12.79 -8.73 23.67
N LEU A 321 12.68 -7.50 23.18
CA LEU A 321 12.09 -6.37 23.90
C LEU A 321 10.59 -6.33 23.60
N TYR A 322 9.76 -6.33 24.65
CA TYR A 322 8.31 -6.30 24.48
C TYR A 322 7.62 -5.40 25.50
N GLY A 323 6.42 -4.97 25.15
CA GLY A 323 5.58 -4.12 25.98
C GLY A 323 4.52 -3.42 25.14
N ASP A 324 3.60 -2.75 25.81
CA ASP A 324 2.43 -2.16 25.17
C ASP A 324 2.80 -1.12 24.10
N SER A 325 1.88 -0.89 23.17
CA SER A 325 2.02 0.15 22.16
C SER A 325 2.25 1.52 22.83
N GLY A 326 3.29 2.25 22.41
CA GLY A 326 3.66 3.53 23.01
C GLY A 326 4.47 3.48 24.31
N CYS A 327 4.91 2.30 24.80
CA CYS A 327 5.71 2.18 26.04
C CYS A 327 7.19 2.61 25.92
N GLY A 328 7.66 2.90 24.70
CA GLY A 328 9.01 3.42 24.44
C GLY A 328 10.05 2.40 23.96
N LYS A 329 9.64 1.25 23.39
CA LYS A 329 10.52 0.22 22.79
C LYS A 329 11.55 0.81 21.82
N THR A 330 11.08 1.53 20.81
CA THR A 330 11.89 2.21 19.79
C THR A 330 12.94 3.14 20.40
N SER A 331 12.55 3.94 21.39
CA SER A 331 13.46 4.87 22.08
C SER A 331 14.53 4.13 22.90
N VAL A 332 14.18 3.00 23.54
CA VAL A 332 15.15 2.15 24.26
C VAL A 332 16.14 1.49 23.31
N LEU A 333 15.67 0.97 22.16
CA LEU A 333 16.56 0.40 21.13
C LEU A 333 17.51 1.46 20.55
N ALA A 334 17.00 2.65 20.21
CA ALA A 334 17.81 3.75 19.73
C ALA A 334 18.89 4.17 20.75
N LYS A 335 18.53 4.23 22.04
CA LYS A 335 19.50 4.52 23.10
C LYS A 335 20.54 3.42 23.25
N THR A 336 20.12 2.17 23.16
CA THR A 336 20.99 0.98 23.23
C THR A 336 22.03 1.01 22.12
N ALA A 337 21.65 1.39 20.89
CA ALA A 337 22.56 1.51 19.74
C ALA A 337 23.79 2.38 20.02
N ILE A 338 23.64 3.44 20.83
CA ILE A 338 24.74 4.35 21.18
C ILE A 338 25.47 3.93 22.46
N GLU A 339 24.75 3.42 23.45
CA GLU A 339 25.38 2.99 24.71
C GLU A 339 26.28 1.75 24.52
N ILE A 340 26.04 0.92 23.50
CA ILE A 340 26.90 -0.22 23.14
C ILE A 340 28.37 0.20 22.97
N PHE A 341 28.64 1.32 22.30
CA PHE A 341 30.01 1.82 22.11
C PHE A 341 30.69 2.23 23.43
N LYS A 342 29.91 2.55 24.47
CA LYS A 342 30.45 2.79 25.81
C LYS A 342 30.61 1.49 26.60
N TRP A 343 29.63 0.59 26.51
CA TRP A 343 29.64 -0.71 27.17
C TRP A 343 30.80 -1.61 26.72
N TRP A 344 31.25 -1.44 25.48
CA TRP A 344 32.37 -2.13 24.84
C TRP A 344 33.42 -1.16 24.28
N SER A 345 33.84 -0.19 25.09
CA SER A 345 34.85 0.80 24.70
C SER A 345 36.24 0.21 24.42
N ASP A 346 36.51 -1.01 24.88
CA ASP A 346 37.77 -1.76 24.72
C ASP A 346 37.78 -2.71 23.52
N ARG A 347 36.69 -2.75 22.72
CA ARG A 347 36.49 -3.74 21.65
C ARG A 347 36.15 -3.07 20.33
N SER A 348 36.45 -3.75 19.22
CA SER A 348 35.91 -3.36 17.91
C SER A 348 34.45 -3.80 17.83
N VAL A 349 33.52 -2.84 17.71
CA VAL A 349 32.08 -3.11 17.68
C VAL A 349 31.43 -2.41 16.50
N SER A 350 30.64 -3.17 15.75
CA SER A 350 29.75 -2.68 14.70
C SER A 350 28.30 -2.81 15.16
N VAL A 351 27.48 -1.79 14.89
CA VAL A 351 26.05 -1.77 15.21
C VAL A 351 25.25 -1.58 13.93
N ILE A 352 24.36 -2.53 13.63
CA ILE A 352 23.40 -2.45 12.54
C ILE A 352 22.03 -2.20 13.15
N LEU A 353 21.41 -1.06 12.82
CA LEU A 353 20.10 -0.66 13.33
C LEU A 353 19.13 -0.53 12.16
N ARG A 354 17.93 -1.11 12.31
CA ARG A 354 16.80 -0.94 11.40
C ARG A 354 15.53 -0.64 12.20
N PHE A 355 14.90 0.50 11.92
CA PHE A 355 13.54 0.80 12.34
C PHE A 355 12.58 0.26 11.27
N LEU A 356 11.99 -0.90 11.53
CA LEU A 356 11.21 -1.61 10.52
C LEU A 356 9.95 -0.83 10.15
N GLY A 357 9.57 -0.90 8.88
CA GLY A 357 8.44 -0.16 8.30
C GLY A 357 8.67 1.33 8.02
N THR A 358 9.85 1.88 8.31
CA THR A 358 10.13 3.33 8.14
C THR A 358 10.82 3.72 6.83
N THR A 359 11.41 2.75 6.12
CA THR A 359 12.10 2.95 4.84
C THR A 359 11.64 1.89 3.81
N PRO A 360 11.86 2.12 2.50
CA PRO A 360 11.50 1.14 1.47
C PRO A 360 12.23 -0.19 1.69
N SER A 361 13.51 -0.14 2.05
CA SER A 361 14.32 -1.34 2.27
C SER A 361 13.98 -2.05 3.58
N SER A 362 13.28 -1.40 4.52
CA SER A 362 12.83 -1.99 5.77
C SER A 362 11.33 -2.34 5.80
N SER A 363 10.66 -2.41 4.65
CA SER A 363 9.19 -2.59 4.55
C SER A 363 8.75 -4.06 4.45
N THR A 364 9.53 -4.89 3.75
CA THR A 364 9.34 -6.34 3.65
C THR A 364 10.52 -7.05 4.26
N ILE A 365 10.32 -8.30 4.68
CA ILE A 365 11.39 -9.06 5.32
C ILE A 365 12.55 -9.33 4.34
N TYR A 366 12.25 -9.64 3.07
CA TYR A 366 13.26 -9.84 2.04
C TYR A 366 14.18 -8.63 1.88
N LYS A 367 13.61 -7.43 1.67
CA LYS A 367 14.40 -6.20 1.49
C LYS A 367 15.22 -5.88 2.74
N THR A 368 14.64 -6.13 3.91
CA THR A 368 15.29 -5.87 5.21
C THR A 368 16.51 -6.76 5.38
N LEU A 369 16.38 -8.06 5.15
CA LEU A 369 17.48 -9.02 5.24
C LEU A 369 18.53 -8.77 4.16
N HIS A 370 18.13 -8.37 2.96
CA HIS A 370 19.07 -8.03 1.88
C HIS A 370 19.93 -6.84 2.29
N SER A 371 19.32 -5.75 2.75
CA SER A 371 20.03 -4.56 3.22
C SER A 371 20.95 -4.84 4.41
N ILE A 372 20.53 -5.68 5.36
CA ILE A 372 21.38 -6.09 6.50
C ILE A 372 22.57 -6.91 5.99
N SER A 373 22.33 -7.84 5.06
CA SER A 373 23.35 -8.70 4.48
C SER A 373 24.39 -7.89 3.69
N GLU A 374 23.94 -6.92 2.89
CA GLU A 374 24.81 -6.00 2.17
C GLU A 374 25.67 -5.18 3.14
N GLN A 375 25.07 -4.67 4.24
CA GLN A 375 25.81 -3.92 5.25
C GLN A 375 26.89 -4.76 5.93
N ILE A 376 26.59 -6.02 6.27
CA ILE A 376 27.57 -6.94 6.85
C ILE A 376 28.69 -7.21 5.84
N SER A 377 28.33 -7.47 4.58
CA SER A 377 29.26 -7.68 3.48
C SER A 377 30.24 -6.52 3.33
N GLU A 378 29.75 -5.27 3.34
CA GLU A 378 30.60 -4.07 3.26
C GLU A 378 31.49 -3.86 4.49
N ILE A 379 30.96 -4.04 5.70
CA ILE A 379 31.72 -3.83 6.94
C ILE A 379 32.91 -4.80 7.03
N TYR A 380 32.69 -6.08 6.70
CA TYR A 380 33.68 -7.13 6.89
C TYR A 380 34.37 -7.59 5.60
N ASN A 381 34.06 -6.97 4.45
CA ASN A 381 34.51 -7.37 3.12
C ASN A 381 34.22 -8.85 2.79
N ILE A 382 33.03 -9.32 3.15
CA ILE A 382 32.58 -10.70 2.89
C ILE A 382 31.76 -10.72 1.60
N PRO A 383 32.10 -11.54 0.59
CA PRO A 383 31.36 -11.56 -0.67
C PRO A 383 29.91 -12.03 -0.47
N MET A 384 28.96 -11.21 -0.92
CA MET A 384 27.53 -11.51 -0.97
C MET A 384 27.07 -11.81 -2.39
N ILE A 385 26.11 -12.73 -2.49
CA ILE A 385 25.37 -13.10 -3.71
C ILE A 385 23.92 -12.64 -3.50
N SER A 386 23.33 -11.93 -4.45
CA SER A 386 21.91 -11.58 -4.38
C SER A 386 21.06 -12.79 -4.81
N TYR A 387 20.10 -13.18 -3.97
CA TYR A 387 19.16 -14.27 -4.22
C TYR A 387 17.75 -13.71 -4.28
N SER A 388 16.91 -14.17 -5.22
CA SER A 388 15.49 -13.79 -5.29
C SER A 388 14.61 -14.48 -4.24
N ASP A 389 15.09 -15.58 -3.63
CA ASP A 389 14.37 -16.39 -2.64
C ASP A 389 14.77 -16.02 -1.20
N ILE A 390 13.77 -15.86 -0.34
CA ILE A 390 13.98 -15.45 1.06
C ILE A 390 14.69 -16.51 1.90
N ASN A 391 14.45 -17.80 1.65
CA ASN A 391 15.09 -18.88 2.42
C ASN A 391 16.58 -18.93 2.08
N GLN A 392 16.94 -18.77 0.80
CA GLN A 392 18.34 -18.67 0.37
C GLN A 392 19.05 -17.47 1.00
N LEU A 393 18.35 -16.35 1.13
CA LEU A 393 18.87 -15.16 1.80
C LEU A 393 19.06 -15.38 3.32
N CYS A 394 18.13 -16.08 3.97
CA CYS A 394 18.25 -16.48 5.37
C CYS A 394 19.46 -17.43 5.57
N ASP A 395 19.58 -18.44 4.72
CA ASP A 395 20.71 -19.39 4.74
C ASP A 395 22.04 -18.67 4.52
N GLN A 396 22.09 -17.71 3.59
CA GLN A 396 23.29 -16.89 3.38
C GLN A 396 23.63 -16.05 4.60
N LEU A 397 22.65 -15.43 5.25
CA LEU A 397 22.89 -14.65 6.46
C LEU A 397 23.43 -15.55 7.58
N GLU A 398 22.75 -16.66 7.88
CA GLU A 398 23.08 -17.53 9.02
C GLU A 398 24.31 -18.41 8.78
N LEU A 399 24.40 -19.06 7.62
CA LEU A 399 25.42 -20.08 7.33
C LEU A 399 26.66 -19.52 6.62
N ASN A 400 26.61 -18.29 6.12
CA ASN A 400 27.75 -17.67 5.42
C ASN A 400 28.22 -16.38 6.09
N LEU A 401 27.40 -15.33 6.10
CA LEU A 401 27.83 -14.00 6.55
C LEU A 401 28.19 -13.98 8.04
N LEU A 402 27.27 -14.43 8.91
CA LEU A 402 27.48 -14.38 10.36
C LEU A 402 28.66 -15.25 10.83
N LEU A 403 28.94 -16.37 10.16
CA LEU A 403 30.04 -17.27 10.53
C LEU A 403 31.42 -16.78 10.11
N GLN A 404 31.50 -15.89 9.10
CA GLN A 404 32.76 -15.34 8.62
C GLN A 404 33.23 -14.10 9.40
N ILE A 405 32.42 -13.58 10.31
CA ILE A 405 32.78 -12.43 11.15
C ILE A 405 33.94 -12.82 12.10
N PRO A 406 35.04 -12.05 12.14
CA PRO A 406 36.17 -12.34 13.01
C PRO A 406 35.79 -12.40 14.50
N ASN A 407 36.27 -13.43 15.23
CA ASN A 407 35.94 -13.62 16.65
C ASN A 407 36.37 -12.47 17.59
N ASN A 408 37.28 -11.60 17.14
CA ASN A 408 37.75 -10.41 17.87
C ASN A 408 36.92 -9.15 17.57
N GLU A 409 35.99 -9.20 16.62
CA GLU A 409 35.09 -8.11 16.26
C GLU A 409 33.66 -8.46 16.66
N TYR A 410 32.95 -7.50 17.23
CA TYR A 410 31.62 -7.70 17.77
C TYR A 410 30.57 -7.04 16.87
N LEU A 411 29.48 -7.76 16.60
CA LEU A 411 28.36 -7.24 15.82
C LEU A 411 27.09 -7.24 16.66
N VAL A 412 26.39 -6.11 16.72
CA VAL A 412 25.04 -6.04 17.31
C VAL A 412 24.04 -5.63 16.24
N ILE A 413 23.02 -6.46 16.02
CA ILE A 413 21.91 -6.19 15.12
C ILE A 413 20.68 -5.85 15.96
N LEU A 414 20.11 -4.68 15.69
CA LEU A 414 18.97 -4.10 16.39
C LEU A 414 17.82 -3.92 15.41
N LEU A 415 16.73 -4.66 15.59
CA LEU A 415 15.53 -4.59 14.74
C LEU A 415 14.35 -4.09 15.57
N ASP A 416 13.85 -2.90 15.27
CA ASP A 416 12.71 -2.34 15.98
C ASP A 416 11.40 -2.63 15.25
N SER A 417 10.41 -3.11 16.01
CA SER A 417 9.00 -3.25 15.64
C SER A 417 8.76 -4.21 14.47
N ILE A 418 9.00 -5.51 14.68
CA ILE A 418 8.70 -6.57 13.68
C ILE A 418 7.23 -6.51 13.24
N ASP A 419 6.34 -6.07 14.13
CA ASP A 419 4.92 -5.84 13.85
C ASP A 419 4.63 -4.79 12.75
N GLN A 420 5.62 -4.03 12.28
CA GLN A 420 5.50 -3.06 11.18
C GLN A 420 5.89 -3.63 9.81
N LEU A 421 6.45 -4.85 9.75
CA LEU A 421 6.72 -5.53 8.48
C LEU A 421 5.44 -6.11 7.87
N HIS A 422 5.51 -6.51 6.61
CA HIS A 422 4.43 -7.25 5.96
C HIS A 422 4.20 -8.63 6.63
N ARG A 423 3.02 -9.23 6.39
CA ARG A 423 2.57 -10.46 7.07
C ARG A 423 3.48 -11.68 6.83
N ASP A 424 4.26 -11.65 5.76
CA ASP A 424 5.28 -12.64 5.42
C ASP A 424 6.39 -12.75 6.49
N ALA A 425 6.57 -11.74 7.34
CA ALA A 425 7.54 -11.74 8.43
C ALA A 425 7.05 -12.37 9.75
N TYR A 426 5.72 -12.59 9.92
CA TYR A 426 5.14 -12.82 11.25
C TYR A 426 5.35 -14.24 11.79
N ASP A 427 5.71 -15.20 10.94
CA ASP A 427 6.07 -16.55 11.37
C ASP A 427 7.43 -16.61 12.09
N CYS A 428 8.23 -15.54 11.98
CA CYS A 428 9.54 -15.35 12.58
C CYS A 428 10.59 -16.44 12.23
N LYS A 429 10.33 -17.32 11.25
CA LYS A 429 11.24 -18.42 10.88
C LYS A 429 12.52 -17.94 10.20
N TRP A 430 12.49 -16.73 9.65
CA TRP A 430 13.61 -16.04 9.03
C TRP A 430 14.69 -15.59 10.03
N LEU A 431 14.37 -15.52 11.33
CA LEU A 431 15.27 -14.96 12.33
C LEU A 431 16.36 -15.97 12.73
N PRO A 432 17.66 -15.61 12.64
CA PRO A 432 18.73 -16.48 13.11
C PRO A 432 18.62 -16.77 14.61
N ILE A 433 18.53 -18.05 14.98
CA ILE A 433 18.28 -18.48 16.37
C ILE A 433 19.60 -18.79 17.10
N LYS A 434 20.66 -19.10 16.36
CA LYS A 434 21.99 -19.40 16.90
C LYS A 434 23.07 -18.67 16.12
N PHE A 435 23.94 -17.95 16.82
CA PHE A 435 25.06 -17.24 16.22
C PHE A 435 26.30 -17.25 17.15
N PRO A 436 27.51 -17.00 16.60
CA PRO A 436 28.74 -16.86 17.37
C PRO A 436 28.65 -15.89 18.56
N SER A 437 29.46 -16.10 19.62
CA SER A 437 29.37 -15.32 20.88
C SER A 437 29.67 -13.83 20.73
N ASN A 438 30.37 -13.43 19.67
CA ASN A 438 30.69 -12.05 19.33
C ASN A 438 29.53 -11.33 18.61
N ILE A 439 28.45 -12.03 18.26
CA ILE A 439 27.28 -11.48 17.59
C ILE A 439 26.10 -11.43 18.57
N LYS A 440 25.28 -10.38 18.49
CA LYS A 440 24.07 -10.20 19.29
C LYS A 440 22.92 -9.69 18.44
N PHE A 441 21.74 -10.22 18.68
CA PHE A 441 20.49 -9.78 18.06
C PHE A 441 19.53 -9.28 19.15
N ILE A 442 18.98 -8.09 18.95
CA ILE A 442 17.93 -7.55 19.82
C ILE A 442 16.79 -7.09 18.93
N ILE A 443 15.60 -7.66 19.18
CA ILE A 443 14.40 -7.38 18.41
C ILE A 443 13.31 -6.81 19.31
N SER A 444 12.44 -5.94 18.78
CA SER A 444 11.25 -5.47 19.51
C SER A 444 9.94 -5.88 18.85
N THR A 445 8.93 -6.15 19.68
CA THR A 445 7.58 -6.53 19.24
C THR A 445 6.52 -6.08 20.25
N LEU A 446 5.26 -6.04 19.81
CA LEU A 446 4.09 -5.97 20.67
C LEU A 446 3.78 -7.37 21.26
N PRO A 447 3.22 -7.44 22.49
CA PRO A 447 2.81 -8.71 23.11
C PRO A 447 1.59 -9.33 22.43
N ASP A 448 0.63 -8.50 21.98
CA ASP A 448 -0.69 -8.92 21.52
C ASP A 448 -0.91 -8.71 20.01
N HIS A 449 0.17 -8.57 19.23
CA HIS A 449 0.05 -8.40 17.78
C HIS A 449 0.21 -9.71 17.04
N GLU A 450 -0.92 -10.20 16.50
CA GLU A 450 -0.98 -11.46 15.78
C GLU A 450 -0.31 -12.57 16.62
N ASN A 451 0.30 -13.57 15.98
CA ASN A 451 1.02 -14.63 16.68
C ASN A 451 2.53 -14.36 16.82
N ILE A 452 3.02 -13.13 16.58
CA ILE A 452 4.48 -12.83 16.56
C ILE A 452 5.14 -13.17 17.89
N PHE A 453 4.60 -12.68 19.01
CA PHE A 453 5.17 -12.92 20.34
C PHE A 453 5.13 -14.41 20.72
N VAL A 454 4.09 -15.12 20.31
CA VAL A 454 3.94 -16.57 20.51
C VAL A 454 4.96 -17.34 19.66
N ASN A 455 5.11 -16.97 18.39
CA ASN A 455 6.07 -17.56 17.47
C ASN A 455 7.51 -17.36 17.97
N LEU A 456 7.86 -16.17 18.45
CA LEU A 456 9.15 -15.89 19.07
C LEU A 456 9.39 -16.73 20.33
N LYS A 457 8.38 -16.92 21.19
CA LYS A 457 8.50 -17.82 22.35
C LYS A 457 8.76 -19.26 21.93
N ASN A 458 8.05 -19.75 20.92
CA ASN A 458 8.20 -21.11 20.41
C ASN A 458 9.59 -21.33 19.82
N ILE A 459 10.05 -20.40 18.98
CA ILE A 459 11.36 -20.44 18.32
C ILE A 459 12.51 -20.34 19.34
N LEU A 460 12.31 -19.62 20.44
CA LEU A 460 13.29 -19.46 21.53
C LEU A 460 13.14 -20.48 22.66
N ASN A 461 12.43 -21.59 22.43
CA ASN A 461 12.24 -22.68 23.39
C ASN A 461 11.74 -22.21 24.77
N GLU A 462 10.84 -21.22 24.79
CA GLU A 462 10.27 -20.61 25.99
C GLU A 462 11.30 -20.04 27.00
N ASN A 463 12.50 -19.67 26.55
CA ASN A 463 13.52 -19.08 27.42
C ASN A 463 13.16 -17.61 27.80
N LEU A 464 12.34 -17.46 28.84
CA LEU A 464 11.83 -16.16 29.30
C LEU A 464 12.93 -15.17 29.75
N ASN A 465 14.15 -15.62 30.03
CA ASN A 465 15.26 -14.72 30.39
C ASN A 465 15.69 -13.83 29.21
N LEU A 466 15.35 -14.22 27.98
CA LEU A 466 15.60 -13.44 26.76
C LEU A 466 14.53 -12.37 26.51
N PHE A 467 13.45 -12.37 27.28
CA PHE A 467 12.32 -11.46 27.10
C PHE A 467 12.39 -10.31 28.13
N ILE A 468 12.66 -9.10 27.65
CA ILE A 468 12.76 -7.90 28.48
C ILE A 468 11.48 -7.08 28.33
N TYR A 469 10.67 -7.04 29.39
CA TYR A 469 9.49 -6.20 29.47
C TYR A 469 9.86 -4.72 29.69
N ILE A 470 9.24 -3.83 28.93
CA ILE A 470 9.33 -2.37 29.10
C ILE A 470 8.05 -1.87 29.78
N PRO A 471 8.10 -1.50 31.07
CA PRO A 471 6.92 -1.03 31.80
C PRO A 471 6.52 0.39 31.38
N PRO A 472 5.33 0.90 31.76
CA PRO A 472 5.01 2.34 31.73
C PRO A 472 5.96 3.19 32.60
N PHE A 473 5.87 4.53 32.53
CA PHE A 473 6.62 5.44 33.40
C PHE A 473 5.98 5.54 34.79
N GLU A 474 6.83 5.75 35.80
CA GLU A 474 6.43 6.13 37.15
C GLU A 474 6.15 7.64 37.24
N SER A 475 5.22 8.04 38.10
CA SER A 475 4.80 9.44 38.27
C SER A 475 5.93 10.38 38.67
N SER A 476 6.95 9.90 39.39
CA SER A 476 8.13 10.67 39.79
C SER A 476 9.03 11.09 38.61
N THR A 477 9.04 10.30 37.53
CA THR A 477 9.90 10.56 36.36
C THR A 477 9.26 11.59 35.42
N VAL A 478 7.94 11.71 35.46
CA VAL A 478 7.15 12.50 34.51
C VAL A 478 7.43 14.00 34.62
N GLU A 479 7.54 14.55 35.82
CA GLU A 479 7.82 15.97 36.05
C GLU A 479 9.17 16.39 35.46
N ILE A 480 10.20 15.55 35.62
CA ILE A 480 11.54 15.79 35.06
C ILE A 480 11.47 15.84 33.53
N ILE A 481 10.77 14.88 32.91
CA ILE A 481 10.68 14.80 31.45
C ILE A 481 9.93 16.01 30.88
N TYR A 482 8.82 16.44 31.52
CA TYR A 482 8.09 17.63 31.06
C TYR A 482 8.94 18.89 31.11
N ASN A 483 9.67 19.11 32.20
CA ASN A 483 10.52 20.28 32.35
C ASN A 483 11.65 20.30 31.31
N ASP A 484 12.26 19.15 31.03
CA ASP A 484 13.27 19.03 29.98
C ASP A 484 12.67 19.31 28.58
N TRP A 485 11.51 18.74 28.27
CA TRP A 485 10.84 18.95 26.98
C TRP A 485 10.39 20.40 26.78
N LEU A 486 9.87 21.04 27.83
CA LEU A 486 9.52 22.47 27.84
C LEU A 486 10.75 23.33 27.59
N ALA A 487 11.86 23.06 28.28
CA ALA A 487 13.12 23.78 28.09
C ALA A 487 13.64 23.67 26.64
N ILE A 488 13.56 22.48 26.02
CA ILE A 488 13.94 22.26 24.62
C ILE A 488 13.08 23.09 23.66
N LYS A 489 11.76 23.16 23.89
CA LYS A 489 10.83 23.98 23.09
C LYS A 489 10.90 25.47 23.44
N LYS A 490 11.77 25.87 24.37
CA LYS A 490 11.87 27.24 24.91
C LYS A 490 10.52 27.71 25.47
N ARG A 491 9.88 26.82 26.24
CA ARG A 491 8.60 27.06 26.91
C ARG A 491 8.73 26.80 28.41
N SER A 492 7.80 27.33 29.18
CA SER A 492 7.53 26.99 30.58
C SER A 492 6.01 26.94 30.82
N LEU A 493 5.60 26.64 32.04
CA LEU A 493 4.21 26.73 32.48
C LEU A 493 4.10 27.71 33.64
N ASP A 494 2.94 28.34 33.76
CA ASP A 494 2.60 29.13 34.95
C ASP A 494 2.47 28.21 36.18
N ASN A 495 2.58 28.77 37.39
CA ASN A 495 2.48 28.02 38.64
C ASN A 495 1.17 27.23 38.77
N GLU A 496 0.03 27.81 38.37
CA GLU A 496 -1.27 27.13 38.43
C GLU A 496 -1.33 25.97 37.42
N GLN A 497 -0.85 26.22 36.20
CA GLN A 497 -0.77 25.22 35.13
C GLN A 497 0.15 24.05 35.52
N HIS A 498 1.31 24.34 36.12
CA HIS A 498 2.27 23.34 36.59
C HIS A 498 1.68 22.46 37.70
N LEU A 499 0.99 23.08 38.68
CA LEU A 499 0.30 22.34 39.75
C LEU A 499 -0.81 21.43 39.19
N PHE A 500 -1.56 21.90 38.19
CA PHE A 500 -2.59 21.12 37.54
C PHE A 500 -2.04 19.86 36.87
N ILE A 501 -0.98 19.99 36.05
CA ILE A 501 -0.38 18.84 35.36
C ILE A 501 0.23 17.85 36.34
N ASN A 502 0.90 18.31 37.38
CA ASN A 502 1.43 17.44 38.43
C ASN A 502 0.31 16.64 39.15
N ASN A 503 -0.83 17.27 39.42
CA ASN A 503 -1.98 16.60 40.02
C ASN A 503 -2.62 15.59 39.05
N LEU A 504 -2.74 15.95 37.77
CA LEU A 504 -3.28 15.08 36.72
C LEU A 504 -2.43 13.80 36.60
N MET A 505 -1.11 13.94 36.57
CA MET A 505 -0.19 12.80 36.44
C MET A 505 -0.20 11.91 37.69
N LYS A 506 -0.25 12.49 38.90
CA LYS A 506 -0.33 11.71 40.15
C LYS A 506 -1.58 10.85 40.27
N LYS A 507 -2.69 11.23 39.64
CA LYS A 507 -3.93 10.42 39.61
C LYS A 507 -3.82 9.18 38.71
N LYS A 508 -2.83 9.11 37.81
CA LYS A 508 -2.69 8.01 36.86
C LYS A 508 -1.76 6.94 37.43
N ASN A 509 -2.24 5.69 37.46
CA ASN A 509 -1.46 4.55 37.98
C ASN A 509 -0.38 4.06 37.01
N GLN A 510 -0.57 4.25 35.71
CA GLN A 510 0.37 3.89 34.65
C GLN A 510 0.40 5.01 33.61
N ILE A 511 1.58 5.52 33.29
CA ILE A 511 1.74 6.63 32.35
C ILE A 511 2.53 6.13 31.15
N LEU A 512 1.85 5.96 30.02
CA LEU A 512 2.51 5.62 28.77
C LEU A 512 3.27 6.85 28.22
N PRO A 513 4.50 6.70 27.72
CA PRO A 513 5.24 7.79 27.07
C PRO A 513 4.45 8.50 25.96
N LEU A 514 3.66 7.77 25.16
CA LEU A 514 2.82 8.38 24.12
C LEU A 514 1.70 9.25 24.72
N PHE A 515 1.05 8.81 25.80
CA PHE A 515 0.06 9.63 26.52
C PHE A 515 0.72 10.93 27.02
N MET A 516 1.90 10.79 27.63
CA MET A 516 2.67 11.93 28.13
C MET A 516 3.06 12.90 27.00
N LYS A 517 3.43 12.37 25.83
CA LYS A 517 3.75 13.16 24.65
C LYS A 517 2.53 13.90 24.09
N LEU A 518 1.37 13.26 24.02
CA LEU A 518 0.13 13.91 23.57
C LEU A 518 -0.27 15.05 24.51
N VAL A 519 -0.21 14.83 25.82
CA VAL A 519 -0.44 15.88 26.82
C VAL A 519 0.61 16.99 26.72
N PHE A 520 1.89 16.65 26.52
CA PHE A 520 2.95 17.63 26.29
C PHE A 520 2.64 18.55 25.12
N ASP A 521 2.22 17.99 24.00
CA ASP A 521 1.94 18.78 22.80
C ASP A 521 0.78 19.77 23.04
N ILE A 522 -0.22 19.37 23.83
CA ILE A 522 -1.33 20.24 24.25
C ILE A 522 -0.87 21.37 25.17
N ILE A 523 -0.04 21.08 26.19
CA ILE A 523 0.39 22.10 27.16
C ILE A 523 1.50 23.00 26.60
N SER A 524 2.27 22.52 25.61
CA SER A 524 3.38 23.28 25.02
C SER A 524 2.92 24.56 24.32
N ILE A 525 1.66 24.61 23.89
CA ILE A 525 1.03 25.75 23.23
C ILE A 525 0.28 26.69 24.19
N TRP A 526 0.19 26.36 25.49
CA TRP A 526 -0.49 27.19 26.49
C TRP A 526 0.29 28.46 26.80
N HIS A 527 -0.33 29.61 26.63
CA HIS A 527 0.19 30.87 27.15
C HIS A 527 -0.01 30.94 28.66
N SER A 528 0.78 31.78 29.34
CA SER A 528 0.70 31.95 30.79
C SER A 528 -0.65 32.47 31.29
N TYR A 529 -1.46 33.05 30.40
CA TYR A 529 -2.79 33.59 30.69
C TYR A 529 -3.93 32.72 30.17
N ASP A 530 -3.63 31.60 29.50
CA ASP A 530 -4.68 30.70 29.03
C ASP A 530 -5.32 29.99 30.23
N PRO A 531 -6.66 29.92 30.30
CA PRO A 531 -7.33 29.16 31.35
C PRO A 531 -6.96 27.68 31.25
N ILE A 532 -6.87 27.02 32.40
CA ILE A 532 -6.63 25.58 32.47
C ILE A 532 -7.78 24.85 31.78
N ASP A 533 -7.45 23.97 30.84
CA ASP A 533 -8.44 23.12 30.19
C ASP A 533 -8.79 21.92 31.10
N GLU A 534 -9.91 22.05 31.82
CA GLU A 534 -10.38 21.02 32.74
C GLU A 534 -10.73 19.70 32.07
N CYS A 535 -11.01 19.69 30.75
CA CYS A 535 -11.29 18.47 29.99
C CYS A 535 -10.10 17.49 30.01
N LEU A 536 -8.88 17.98 30.28
CA LEU A 536 -7.70 17.13 30.46
C LEU A 536 -7.87 16.13 31.62
N ASN A 537 -8.68 16.44 32.65
CA ASN A 537 -8.96 15.51 33.74
C ASN A 537 -9.70 14.23 33.29
N GLU A 538 -10.48 14.33 32.22
CA GLU A 538 -11.30 13.24 31.70
C GLU A 538 -10.48 12.25 30.86
N LEU A 539 -9.28 12.64 30.40
CA LEU A 539 -8.43 11.82 29.53
C LEU A 539 -7.78 10.68 30.32
N ASN A 540 -8.22 9.44 30.11
CA ASN A 540 -7.75 8.27 30.86
C ASN A 540 -6.63 7.51 30.18
N ASP A 541 -6.66 7.48 28.85
CA ASP A 541 -5.72 6.72 28.04
C ASP A 541 -5.28 7.50 26.79
N VAL A 542 -4.47 6.83 25.97
CA VAL A 542 -3.94 7.37 24.72
C VAL A 542 -5.05 7.69 23.73
N ASP A 543 -6.12 6.88 23.69
CA ASP A 543 -7.19 7.02 22.71
C ASP A 543 -8.03 8.26 23.02
N ASP A 544 -8.31 8.52 24.29
CA ASP A 544 -8.94 9.77 24.76
C ASP A 544 -8.12 10.99 24.32
N CYS A 545 -6.80 10.96 24.51
CA CYS A 545 -5.91 12.03 24.07
C CYS A 545 -5.94 12.26 22.55
N ILE A 546 -5.96 11.19 21.75
CA ILE A 546 -6.04 11.30 20.28
C ILE A 546 -7.40 11.88 19.87
N ARG A 547 -8.51 11.45 20.49
CA ARG A 547 -9.84 12.02 20.23
C ARG A 547 -9.89 13.51 20.54
N TYR A 548 -9.34 13.91 21.68
CA TYR A 548 -9.27 15.32 22.08
C TYR A 548 -8.41 16.13 21.10
N LEU A 549 -7.25 15.61 20.69
CA LEU A 549 -6.40 16.25 19.67
C LEU A 549 -7.16 16.44 18.35
N PHE A 550 -7.83 15.39 17.85
CA PHE A 550 -8.60 15.46 16.61
C PHE A 550 -9.75 16.46 16.69
N GLN A 551 -10.50 16.49 17.81
CA GLN A 551 -11.56 17.47 18.01
C GLN A 551 -11.04 18.92 17.94
N ARG A 552 -9.88 19.19 18.56
CA ARG A 552 -9.25 20.52 18.48
C ARG A 552 -8.84 20.88 17.07
N LEU A 553 -8.20 19.96 16.36
CA LEU A 553 -7.73 20.20 15.00
C LEU A 553 -8.89 20.35 14.00
N GLN A 554 -10.03 19.70 14.22
CA GLN A 554 -11.26 19.92 13.44
C GLN A 554 -11.79 21.35 13.55
N ILE A 555 -11.66 21.97 14.73
CA ILE A 555 -12.06 23.37 14.94
C ILE A 555 -11.10 24.31 14.19
N ILE A 556 -9.81 23.98 14.15
CA ILE A 556 -8.77 24.81 13.53
C ILE A 556 -8.81 24.75 11.99
N HIS A 557 -8.96 23.56 11.40
CA HIS A 557 -8.72 23.31 9.96
C HIS A 557 -9.99 23.11 9.12
N ASN A 558 -11.16 23.48 9.62
CA ASN A 558 -12.47 23.09 9.09
C ASN A 558 -12.77 21.59 9.27
N ASN A 559 -13.91 21.30 9.91
CA ASN A 559 -14.28 19.94 10.26
C ASN A 559 -14.38 18.99 9.06
N ILE A 560 -14.97 19.43 7.93
CA ILE A 560 -15.16 18.58 6.74
C ILE A 560 -13.81 18.28 6.11
N LEU A 561 -12.97 19.31 5.88
CA LEU A 561 -11.64 19.13 5.31
C LEU A 561 -10.78 18.19 6.18
N PHE A 562 -10.73 18.43 7.49
CA PHE A 562 -9.91 17.62 8.40
C PHE A 562 -10.39 16.16 8.47
N SER A 563 -11.70 15.95 8.66
CA SER A 563 -12.27 14.59 8.74
C SER A 563 -12.11 13.81 7.45
N ARG A 564 -12.34 14.42 6.28
CA ARG A 564 -12.13 13.78 4.98
C ARG A 564 -10.65 13.47 4.73
N SER A 565 -9.74 14.38 5.06
CA SER A 565 -8.29 14.14 4.92
C SER A 565 -7.82 12.92 5.71
N LEU A 566 -8.26 12.80 6.97
CA LEU A 566 -7.92 11.67 7.83
C LEU A 566 -8.66 10.39 7.44
N CYS A 567 -9.88 10.50 6.92
CA CYS A 567 -10.59 9.36 6.34
C CYS A 567 -9.79 8.75 5.20
N TYR A 568 -9.36 9.54 4.20
CA TYR A 568 -8.57 9.03 3.06
C TYR A 568 -7.23 8.46 3.50
N MET A 569 -6.50 9.16 4.37
CA MET A 569 -5.21 8.69 4.91
C MET A 569 -5.33 7.38 5.71
N THR A 570 -6.47 7.16 6.37
CA THR A 570 -6.71 5.94 7.17
C THR A 570 -7.34 4.81 6.35
N ALA A 571 -8.05 5.13 5.27
CA ALA A 571 -8.69 4.15 4.40
C ALA A 571 -7.70 3.44 3.47
N CYS A 572 -6.67 4.14 2.98
CA CYS A 572 -5.61 3.54 2.17
C CYS A 572 -4.77 2.58 3.05
N ARG A 573 -4.54 1.34 2.58
CA ARG A 573 -3.92 0.28 3.40
C ARG A 573 -2.51 0.65 3.86
N ASN A 574 -1.73 1.19 2.92
CA ASN A 574 -0.32 1.45 3.12
C ASN A 574 0.01 2.95 3.17
N GLY A 575 -1.00 3.83 3.14
CA GLY A 575 -0.84 5.28 3.14
C GLY A 575 -1.23 5.91 1.82
N ILE A 576 -1.14 7.24 1.76
CA ILE A 576 -1.57 8.05 0.63
C ILE A 576 -0.51 9.07 0.29
N SER A 577 -0.18 9.24 -0.99
CA SER A 577 0.74 10.30 -1.41
C SER A 577 0.08 11.68 -1.24
N GLN A 578 0.89 12.72 -1.09
CA GLN A 578 0.36 14.08 -1.00
C GLN A 578 -0.45 14.46 -2.26
N ASN A 579 0.01 14.07 -3.45
CA ASN A 579 -0.67 14.36 -4.71
C ASN A 579 -2.02 13.64 -4.80
N GLU A 580 -2.05 12.34 -4.47
CA GLU A 580 -3.30 11.56 -4.42
C GLU A 580 -4.30 12.19 -3.44
N LEU A 581 -3.86 12.57 -2.24
CA LEU A 581 -4.73 13.19 -1.24
C LEU A 581 -5.29 14.54 -1.72
N GLU A 582 -4.45 15.41 -2.28
CA GLU A 582 -4.88 16.69 -2.84
C GLU A 582 -5.85 16.50 -4.02
N ASP A 583 -5.60 15.52 -4.89
CA ASP A 583 -6.47 15.18 -6.02
C ASP A 583 -7.83 14.66 -5.55
N ILE A 584 -7.85 13.70 -4.63
CA ILE A 584 -9.07 13.11 -4.08
C ILE A 584 -9.90 14.17 -3.35
N LEU A 585 -9.28 15.01 -2.53
CA LEU A 585 -9.95 16.13 -1.87
C LEU A 585 -10.45 17.20 -2.86
N SER A 586 -9.83 17.30 -4.04
CA SER A 586 -10.30 18.17 -5.14
C SER A 586 -11.48 17.59 -5.92
N LEU A 587 -11.68 16.26 -5.85
CA LEU A 587 -12.85 15.57 -6.37
C LEU A 587 -14.04 15.66 -5.39
N ASP A 588 -13.80 15.84 -4.09
CA ASP A 588 -14.85 15.96 -3.08
C ASP A 588 -15.52 17.35 -3.09
N ASP A 589 -16.74 17.42 -3.62
CA ASP A 589 -17.48 18.69 -3.72
C ASP A 589 -17.91 19.25 -2.37
N ASP A 590 -18.11 18.43 -1.33
CA ASP A 590 -18.47 18.89 0.01
C ASP A 590 -17.26 19.54 0.68
N VAL A 591 -16.07 18.98 0.50
CA VAL A 591 -14.80 19.61 0.92
C VAL A 591 -14.64 20.95 0.22
N LEU A 592 -14.77 21.02 -1.10
CA LEU A 592 -14.56 22.27 -1.84
C LEU A 592 -15.63 23.32 -1.54
N LYS A 593 -16.89 22.92 -1.27
CA LYS A 593 -17.92 23.83 -0.77
C LYS A 593 -17.55 24.40 0.61
N SER A 594 -17.00 23.57 1.50
CA SER A 594 -16.57 23.99 2.83
C SER A 594 -15.38 24.96 2.81
N VAL A 595 -14.50 24.82 1.80
CA VAL A 595 -13.33 25.67 1.59
C VAL A 595 -13.69 26.97 0.89
N PHE A 596 -14.49 26.92 -0.19
CA PHE A 596 -14.83 28.06 -1.04
C PHE A 596 -16.23 28.62 -0.73
N GLN A 597 -16.45 29.09 0.51
CA GLN A 597 -17.77 29.52 0.98
C GLN A 597 -18.26 30.84 0.34
N HIS A 598 -17.34 31.75 -0.04
CA HIS A 598 -17.69 33.14 -0.37
C HIS A 598 -17.46 33.53 -1.84
N TYR A 599 -16.86 32.63 -2.64
CA TYR A 599 -16.61 32.88 -4.05
C TYR A 599 -16.37 31.57 -4.80
N ILE A 600 -16.57 31.60 -6.13
CA ILE A 600 -16.18 30.51 -7.02
C ILE A 600 -14.72 30.76 -7.44
N PRO A 601 -13.77 29.87 -7.13
CA PRO A 601 -12.38 30.06 -7.52
C PRO A 601 -12.22 29.87 -9.04
N PRO A 602 -11.23 30.55 -9.66
CA PRO A 602 -10.96 30.37 -11.09
C PRO A 602 -10.45 28.96 -11.42
N VAL A 603 -9.77 28.32 -10.47
CA VAL A 603 -9.36 26.91 -10.51
C VAL A 603 -10.09 26.20 -9.38
N ARG A 604 -10.88 25.17 -9.68
CA ARG A 604 -11.65 24.44 -8.67
C ARG A 604 -10.87 23.21 -8.17
N ARG A 605 -9.76 23.47 -7.48
CA ARG A 605 -8.87 22.48 -6.88
C ARG A 605 -8.60 22.84 -5.41
N LEU A 606 -8.35 21.85 -4.57
CA LEU A 606 -7.92 22.09 -3.18
C LEU A 606 -6.60 22.89 -3.20
N PRO A 607 -6.53 24.02 -2.49
CA PRO A 607 -5.28 24.73 -2.28
C PRO A 607 -4.34 23.91 -1.38
N GLY A 608 -3.18 23.49 -1.88
CA GLY A 608 -2.23 22.62 -1.15
C GLY A 608 -1.77 23.15 0.21
N ILE A 609 -1.81 24.48 0.43
CA ILE A 609 -1.52 25.08 1.74
C ILE A 609 -2.46 24.62 2.86
N LEU A 610 -3.69 24.23 2.52
CA LEU A 610 -4.65 23.74 3.53
C LEU A 610 -4.26 22.36 4.05
N TRP A 611 -3.88 21.44 3.16
CA TRP A 611 -3.32 20.16 3.58
C TRP A 611 -2.00 20.34 4.33
N THR A 612 -1.13 21.21 3.81
CA THR A 612 0.16 21.55 4.44
C THR A 612 0.00 21.97 5.91
N ARG A 613 -1.06 22.71 6.25
CA ARG A 613 -1.37 23.11 7.62
C ARG A 613 -1.78 21.93 8.50
N ILE A 614 -2.66 21.07 8.00
CA ILE A 614 -3.07 19.84 8.71
C ILE A 614 -1.85 18.95 8.95
N ARG A 615 -1.05 18.74 7.89
CA ARG A 615 0.21 17.99 7.94
C ARG A 615 1.16 18.56 8.99
N ASN A 616 1.33 19.89 9.03
CA ASN A 616 2.22 20.58 9.97
C ASN A 616 1.83 20.40 11.44
N ASP A 617 0.54 20.33 11.73
CA ASP A 617 0.03 20.10 13.09
C ASP A 617 0.02 18.62 13.48
N LEU A 618 0.07 17.72 12.48
CA LEU A 618 0.18 16.27 12.66
C LEU A 618 1.61 15.72 12.46
N ASP A 619 2.58 16.58 12.15
CA ASP A 619 3.93 16.19 11.68
C ASP A 619 4.65 15.19 12.61
N GLU A 620 4.45 15.30 13.92
CA GLU A 620 5.05 14.37 14.90
C GLU A 620 4.30 13.03 15.04
N TYR A 621 3.15 12.86 14.37
CA TYR A 621 2.27 11.68 14.43
C TYR A 621 2.07 10.97 13.09
N ILE A 622 2.59 11.55 12.01
CA ILE A 622 2.63 10.95 10.68
C ILE A 622 4.07 10.66 10.27
N THR A 623 4.25 9.74 9.34
CA THR A 623 5.54 9.39 8.78
C THR A 623 5.42 9.28 7.26
N GLU A 624 6.51 9.54 6.57
CA GLU A 624 6.61 9.28 5.13
C GLU A 624 7.32 7.95 4.94
N LYS A 625 6.76 7.07 4.11
CA LYS A 625 7.38 5.81 3.70
C LYS A 625 7.16 5.61 2.21
N GLU A 626 8.00 4.82 1.56
CA GLU A 626 7.81 4.48 0.16
C GLU A 626 6.99 3.19 0.05
N VAL A 627 5.92 3.26 -0.72
CA VAL A 627 5.03 2.13 -1.01
C VAL A 627 4.76 2.19 -2.50
N ASP A 628 4.88 1.06 -3.19
CA ASP A 628 4.56 0.97 -4.61
C ASP A 628 5.33 2.03 -5.44
N ASP A 629 6.62 2.17 -5.14
CA ASP A 629 7.57 3.13 -5.74
C ASP A 629 7.16 4.61 -5.59
N THR A 630 6.27 4.91 -4.64
CA THR A 630 5.72 6.25 -4.38
C THR A 630 5.89 6.63 -2.91
N PRO A 631 6.37 7.86 -2.59
CA PRO A 631 6.37 8.35 -1.21
C PRO A 631 4.94 8.63 -0.74
N VAL A 632 4.52 7.93 0.31
CA VAL A 632 3.20 8.03 0.91
C VAL A 632 3.27 8.48 2.37
N ILE A 633 2.26 9.21 2.79
CA ILE A 633 2.04 9.66 4.17
C ILE A 633 1.21 8.59 4.88
N TYR A 634 1.66 8.19 6.06
CA TYR A 634 1.03 7.18 6.90
C TYR A 634 1.05 7.56 8.38
N TRP A 635 0.19 6.95 9.19
CA TRP A 635 0.21 7.12 10.63
C TRP A 635 1.48 6.52 11.23
N TYR A 636 2.19 7.29 12.06
CA TYR A 636 3.38 6.79 12.74
C TYR A 636 3.04 5.73 13.79
N HIS A 637 1.89 5.86 14.46
CA HIS A 637 1.52 4.98 15.57
C HIS A 637 0.14 4.37 15.37
N ARG A 638 0.04 3.05 15.57
CA ARG A 638 -1.17 2.25 15.32
C ARG A 638 -2.43 2.78 16.02
N ARG A 639 -2.31 3.31 17.24
CA ARG A 639 -3.46 3.90 17.97
C ARG A 639 -4.14 5.04 17.20
N PHE A 640 -3.39 5.83 16.43
CA PHE A 640 -4.00 6.84 15.55
C PHE A 640 -4.84 6.21 14.44
N ILE A 641 -4.39 5.10 13.85
CA ILE A 641 -5.14 4.35 12.82
C ILE A 641 -6.47 3.87 13.40
N GLU A 642 -6.43 3.25 14.58
CA GLU A 642 -7.61 2.66 15.22
C GLU A 642 -8.65 3.73 15.60
N VAL A 643 -8.20 4.80 16.26
CA VAL A 643 -9.07 5.91 16.65
C VAL A 643 -9.61 6.64 15.41
N ALA A 644 -8.78 6.90 14.40
CA ALA A 644 -9.23 7.53 13.16
C ALA A 644 -10.22 6.65 12.39
N ARG A 645 -10.01 5.33 12.35
CA ARG A 645 -10.92 4.38 11.70
C ARG A 645 -12.28 4.37 12.39
N GLU A 646 -12.31 4.32 13.72
CA GLU A 646 -13.57 4.34 14.48
C GLU A 646 -14.32 5.66 14.29
N LEU A 647 -13.62 6.80 14.28
CA LEU A 647 -14.24 8.12 14.17
C LEU A 647 -14.71 8.45 12.74
N TYR A 648 -13.90 8.12 11.73
CA TYR A 648 -14.06 8.65 10.37
C TYR A 648 -14.47 7.62 9.32
N ILE A 649 -14.32 6.31 9.60
CA ILE A 649 -14.65 5.26 8.63
C ILE A 649 -15.82 4.41 9.12
N SER A 650 -15.75 3.87 10.34
CA SER A 650 -16.76 2.96 10.89
C SER A 650 -18.13 3.61 11.08
N LYS A 651 -18.17 4.94 11.29
CA LYS A 651 -19.40 5.72 11.51
C LYS A 651 -19.93 6.41 10.25
N LEU A 652 -19.37 6.11 9.07
CA LEU A 652 -19.84 6.67 7.80
C LEU A 652 -21.23 6.14 7.45
N LYS A 653 -22.13 7.04 7.05
CA LYS A 653 -23.42 6.68 6.45
C LYS A 653 -23.20 6.20 5.02
N ASP A 654 -24.08 5.35 4.50
CA ASP A 654 -23.95 4.78 3.15
C ASP A 654 -23.75 5.83 2.05
N LYS A 655 -24.47 6.96 2.14
CA LYS A 655 -24.31 8.08 1.21
C LYS A 655 -22.90 8.68 1.25
N ASP A 656 -22.37 8.94 2.44
CA ASP A 656 -21.02 9.49 2.62
C ASP A 656 -19.95 8.48 2.19
N ARG A 657 -20.14 7.21 2.56
CA ARG A 657 -19.27 6.10 2.18
C ARG A 657 -19.14 5.99 0.66
N LYS A 658 -20.28 6.02 -0.04
CA LYS A 658 -20.33 6.01 -1.52
C LYS A 658 -19.56 7.19 -2.11
N ILE A 659 -19.81 8.42 -1.63
CA ILE A 659 -19.14 9.62 -2.18
C ILE A 659 -17.62 9.55 -1.97
N ILE A 660 -17.18 9.22 -0.75
CA ILE A 660 -15.76 9.17 -0.39
C ILE A 660 -15.03 8.16 -1.28
N PHE A 661 -15.49 6.91 -1.30
CA PHE A 661 -14.78 5.85 -2.02
C PHE A 661 -14.91 6.00 -3.54
N GLN A 662 -16.02 6.56 -4.03
CA GLN A 662 -16.14 6.91 -5.46
C GLN A 662 -15.10 7.95 -5.87
N ASN A 663 -14.75 8.93 -5.03
CA ASN A 663 -13.71 9.90 -5.39
C ASN A 663 -12.32 9.24 -5.56
N VAL A 664 -12.03 8.17 -4.82
CA VAL A 664 -10.78 7.42 -4.97
C VAL A 664 -10.80 6.60 -6.25
N VAL A 665 -11.91 5.93 -6.54
CA VAL A 665 -12.12 5.20 -7.80
C VAL A 665 -11.99 6.15 -8.98
N ASP A 666 -12.70 7.28 -8.96
CA ASP A 666 -12.67 8.32 -10.00
C ASP A 666 -11.26 8.89 -10.27
N LEU A 667 -10.38 8.90 -9.27
CA LEU A 667 -8.98 9.28 -9.45
C LEU A 667 -8.24 8.21 -10.26
N PHE A 668 -8.29 6.95 -9.82
CA PHE A 668 -7.53 5.86 -10.43
C PHE A 668 -8.08 5.41 -11.79
N THR A 669 -9.38 5.53 -12.04
CA THR A 669 -10.01 5.30 -13.35
C THR A 669 -9.91 6.54 -14.26
N GLU A 670 -9.26 7.62 -13.80
CA GLU A 670 -9.10 8.87 -14.54
C GLU A 670 -10.42 9.50 -15.03
N THR A 671 -11.55 9.23 -14.35
CA THR A 671 -12.90 9.66 -14.76
C THR A 671 -12.96 11.16 -15.07
N TRP A 672 -12.26 11.97 -14.27
CA TRP A 672 -12.25 13.43 -14.36
C TRP A 672 -10.90 14.03 -14.79
N ASN A 673 -9.91 13.21 -15.14
CA ASN A 673 -8.64 13.72 -15.65
C ASN A 673 -8.85 14.42 -16.99
N GLY A 674 -8.39 15.67 -17.11
CA GLY A 674 -8.59 16.50 -18.31
C GLY A 674 -10.04 16.93 -18.60
N LYS A 675 -11.03 16.51 -17.81
CA LYS A 675 -12.47 16.78 -18.02
C LYS A 675 -13.03 17.74 -16.97
N ASN A 676 -14.14 18.41 -17.29
CA ASN A 676 -14.83 19.27 -16.34
C ASN A 676 -15.84 18.46 -15.50
N LYS A 677 -15.67 18.44 -14.17
CA LYS A 677 -16.60 17.77 -13.24
C LYS A 677 -17.78 18.69 -12.88
N PRO A 678 -19.04 18.26 -13.03
CA PRO A 678 -20.21 19.03 -12.64
C PRO A 678 -20.32 19.17 -11.12
N PHE A 679 -20.80 20.31 -10.63
CA PHE A 679 -21.08 20.58 -9.22
C PHE A 679 -22.20 21.61 -9.05
N LYS A 680 -22.86 21.60 -7.89
CA LYS A 680 -23.96 22.52 -7.55
C LYS A 680 -23.53 23.64 -6.63
N ILE A 681 -24.06 24.84 -6.86
CA ILE A 681 -23.95 25.98 -5.95
C ILE A 681 -25.29 26.27 -5.30
N ASP A 682 -25.33 26.08 -3.99
CA ASP A 682 -26.55 26.23 -3.20
C ASP A 682 -26.71 27.66 -2.63
N ASP A 683 -25.65 28.48 -2.60
CA ASP A 683 -25.70 29.86 -2.08
C ASP A 683 -26.40 30.82 -3.09
N PRO A 684 -27.59 31.36 -2.76
CA PRO A 684 -28.32 32.27 -3.64
C PRO A 684 -27.54 33.54 -3.99
N LYS A 685 -26.65 34.01 -3.09
CA LYS A 685 -25.82 35.20 -3.33
C LYS A 685 -24.79 34.92 -4.42
N LEU A 686 -24.19 33.73 -4.44
CA LEU A 686 -23.24 33.34 -5.47
C LEU A 686 -23.92 33.09 -6.80
N VAL A 687 -25.07 32.41 -6.80
CA VAL A 687 -25.92 32.21 -8.00
C VAL A 687 -26.25 33.56 -8.66
N LYS A 688 -26.68 34.53 -7.87
CA LYS A 688 -26.97 35.89 -8.36
C LYS A 688 -25.71 36.64 -8.82
N LYS A 689 -24.60 36.55 -8.06
CA LYS A 689 -23.33 37.24 -8.36
C LYS A 689 -22.70 36.77 -9.67
N TYR A 690 -22.73 35.46 -9.92
CA TYR A 690 -22.15 34.84 -11.11
C TYR A 690 -23.18 34.62 -12.25
N LYS A 691 -24.42 35.10 -12.08
CA LYS A 691 -25.50 35.02 -13.08
C LYS A 691 -25.75 33.58 -13.56
N LEU A 692 -25.80 32.64 -12.63
CA LEU A 692 -26.05 31.23 -12.91
C LEU A 692 -27.55 30.97 -13.08
N ASP A 693 -27.91 29.98 -13.91
CA ASP A 693 -29.31 29.60 -14.11
C ASP A 693 -29.95 29.16 -12.78
N GLN A 694 -31.02 29.85 -12.40
CA GLN A 694 -31.69 29.70 -11.10
C GLN A 694 -32.41 28.36 -10.92
N SER A 695 -32.66 27.62 -12.00
CA SER A 695 -33.41 26.36 -11.99
C SER A 695 -32.55 25.15 -11.60
N ASN A 696 -31.25 25.13 -11.93
CA ASN A 696 -30.38 23.96 -11.67
C ASN A 696 -29.09 24.25 -10.89
N GLY A 697 -28.54 25.48 -10.92
CA GLY A 697 -27.34 25.85 -10.15
C GLY A 697 -26.09 25.00 -10.45
N GLU A 698 -26.10 24.23 -11.53
CA GLU A 698 -25.02 23.31 -11.94
C GLU A 698 -24.00 24.04 -12.80
N ILE A 699 -22.72 23.91 -12.41
CA ILE A 699 -21.56 24.42 -13.14
C ILE A 699 -20.59 23.26 -13.32
N GLN A 700 -19.70 23.35 -14.30
CA GLN A 700 -18.62 22.40 -14.47
C GLN A 700 -17.28 23.11 -14.35
N ALA A 701 -16.30 22.44 -13.73
CA ALA A 701 -14.93 22.93 -13.68
C ALA A 701 -13.94 21.76 -13.67
N ASN A 702 -12.81 21.95 -14.35
CA ASN A 702 -11.70 21.02 -14.30
C ASN A 702 -11.09 21.04 -12.89
N ARG A 703 -10.81 19.84 -12.36
CA ARG A 703 -10.19 19.64 -11.04
C ARG A 703 -8.66 19.53 -11.11
N PHE A 704 -8.13 19.42 -12.33
CA PHE A 704 -6.71 19.29 -12.65
C PHE A 704 -6.04 18.14 -11.88
N THR A 705 -6.72 17.00 -11.78
CA THR A 705 -6.17 15.78 -11.16
C THR A 705 -4.95 15.30 -11.95
N THR A 706 -4.01 14.67 -11.26
CA THR A 706 -2.85 14.06 -11.91
C THR A 706 -3.27 12.82 -12.70
N SER A 707 -2.46 12.48 -13.71
CA SER A 707 -2.69 11.27 -14.52
C SER A 707 -2.28 10.03 -13.74
N GLN A 708 -3.10 8.98 -13.83
CA GLN A 708 -2.96 7.68 -13.19
C GLN A 708 -3.01 6.56 -14.25
N PRO A 709 -2.09 6.56 -15.24
CA PRO A 709 -2.04 5.50 -16.24
C PRO A 709 -1.68 4.17 -15.58
N ILE A 710 -1.98 3.05 -16.26
CA ILE A 710 -1.55 1.71 -15.82
C ILE A 710 -0.02 1.59 -15.94
N GLU A 711 0.56 2.22 -16.96
CA GLU A 711 1.98 2.18 -17.29
C GLU A 711 2.53 3.60 -17.46
N PHE A 712 3.62 3.89 -16.75
CA PHE A 712 4.47 5.05 -17.00
C PHE A 712 5.58 4.65 -17.96
N ILE A 713 5.72 5.36 -19.08
CA ILE A 713 6.75 5.10 -20.09
C ILE A 713 7.79 6.22 -20.00
N ASP A 714 9.05 5.86 -19.72
CA ASP A 714 10.14 6.83 -19.68
C ASP A 714 10.62 7.24 -21.09
N PHE A 715 11.50 8.24 -21.18
CA PHE A 715 12.06 8.70 -22.46
C PHE A 715 12.87 7.63 -23.22
N ASN A 716 13.33 6.58 -22.54
CA ASN A 716 14.07 5.46 -23.11
C ASN A 716 13.15 4.29 -23.49
N GLY A 717 11.84 4.44 -23.32
CA GLY A 717 10.85 3.39 -23.57
C GLY A 717 10.77 2.32 -22.48
N ARG A 718 11.35 2.55 -21.29
CA ARG A 718 11.20 1.64 -20.15
C ARG A 718 9.81 1.81 -19.55
N ILE A 719 9.16 0.69 -19.30
CA ILE A 719 7.83 0.63 -18.70
C ILE A 719 7.97 0.49 -17.19
N GLN A 720 7.31 1.38 -16.45
CA GLN A 720 7.12 1.28 -15.01
C GLN A 720 5.62 1.21 -14.73
N TYR A 721 5.16 0.09 -14.16
CA TYR A 721 3.75 -0.09 -13.82
C TYR A 721 3.33 0.77 -12.62
N ASN A 722 2.12 1.33 -12.70
CA ASN A 722 1.51 2.08 -11.61
C ASN A 722 0.97 1.13 -10.53
N LYS A 723 1.87 0.63 -9.69
CA LYS A 723 1.56 -0.29 -8.58
C LYS A 723 0.51 0.30 -7.61
N ARG A 724 0.47 1.62 -7.41
CA ARG A 724 -0.55 2.30 -6.59
C ARG A 724 -1.95 2.04 -7.14
N LYS A 725 -2.17 2.28 -8.44
CA LYS A 725 -3.44 1.99 -9.11
C LYS A 725 -3.79 0.50 -9.01
N LEU A 726 -2.83 -0.38 -9.30
CA LEU A 726 -3.05 -1.83 -9.30
C LEU A 726 -3.43 -2.40 -7.92
N ASN A 727 -2.91 -1.83 -6.84
CA ASN A 727 -3.11 -2.34 -5.48
C ASN A 727 -4.24 -1.65 -4.71
N GLU A 728 -4.44 -0.34 -4.88
CA GLU A 728 -5.46 0.40 -4.12
C GLU A 728 -6.84 0.34 -4.79
N LEU A 729 -6.93 0.36 -6.12
CA LEU A 729 -8.22 0.37 -6.85
C LEU A 729 -9.14 -0.82 -6.48
N PRO A 730 -8.68 -2.09 -6.44
CA PRO A 730 -9.51 -3.23 -6.07
C PRO A 730 -10.18 -3.03 -4.70
N GLN A 731 -9.39 -2.59 -3.71
CA GLN A 731 -9.83 -2.42 -2.33
C GLN A 731 -10.94 -1.38 -2.19
N PHE A 732 -10.85 -0.26 -2.91
CA PHE A 732 -11.85 0.80 -2.85
C PHE A 732 -13.12 0.47 -3.62
N LEU A 733 -13.03 -0.29 -4.71
CA LEU A 733 -14.19 -0.74 -5.48
C LEU A 733 -15.13 -1.61 -4.65
N ILE A 734 -14.58 -2.55 -3.87
CA ILE A 734 -15.38 -3.44 -2.99
C ILE A 734 -16.15 -2.67 -1.92
N GLN A 735 -15.76 -1.42 -1.62
CA GLN A 735 -16.48 -0.58 -0.66
C GLN A 735 -17.70 0.12 -1.26
N LEU A 736 -17.89 0.05 -2.58
CA LEU A 736 -19.06 0.58 -3.30
C LEU A 736 -20.21 -0.44 -3.31
N ALA A 737 -21.37 -0.02 -3.81
CA ALA A 737 -22.50 -0.93 -4.01
C ALA A 737 -22.13 -2.02 -5.06
N PRO A 738 -22.56 -3.27 -4.89
CA PRO A 738 -22.20 -4.40 -5.76
C PRO A 738 -22.35 -4.10 -7.26
N THR A 739 -23.46 -3.49 -7.67
CA THR A 739 -23.72 -3.04 -9.05
C THR A 739 -22.63 -2.15 -9.64
N ILE A 740 -22.16 -1.18 -8.88
CA ILE A 740 -21.13 -0.23 -9.33
C ILE A 740 -19.75 -0.87 -9.23
N ALA A 741 -19.50 -1.61 -8.14
CA ALA A 741 -18.22 -2.26 -7.90
C ALA A 741 -17.88 -3.28 -8.99
N LEU A 742 -18.81 -4.19 -9.29
CA LEU A 742 -18.60 -5.28 -10.25
C LEU A 742 -18.54 -4.78 -11.69
N SER A 743 -19.37 -3.79 -12.07
CA SER A 743 -19.32 -3.21 -13.42
C SER A 743 -17.98 -2.53 -13.70
N ILE A 744 -17.51 -1.66 -12.78
CA ILE A 744 -16.21 -1.00 -12.94
C ILE A 744 -15.07 -2.03 -12.86
N ALA A 745 -15.13 -2.99 -11.94
CA ALA A 745 -14.09 -4.01 -11.83
C ALA A 745 -13.98 -4.87 -13.10
N ALA A 746 -15.10 -5.21 -13.73
CA ALA A 746 -15.11 -5.91 -15.01
C ALA A 746 -14.43 -5.08 -16.11
N GLU A 747 -14.85 -3.83 -16.30
CA GLU A 747 -14.36 -2.97 -17.38
C GLU A 747 -12.91 -2.51 -17.19
N GLU A 748 -12.54 -2.06 -15.98
CA GLU A 748 -11.27 -1.38 -15.71
C GLU A 748 -10.17 -2.33 -15.21
N MET A 749 -10.53 -3.50 -14.65
CA MET A 749 -9.56 -4.43 -14.06
C MET A 749 -9.55 -5.78 -14.75
N PHE A 750 -10.62 -6.57 -14.61
CA PHE A 750 -10.59 -8.00 -14.89
C PHE A 750 -10.68 -8.33 -16.39
N PHE A 751 -11.43 -7.56 -17.17
CA PHE A 751 -11.46 -7.65 -18.63
C PHE A 751 -10.62 -6.57 -19.32
N ASN A 752 -9.79 -5.87 -18.55
CA ASN A 752 -8.77 -4.99 -19.06
C ASN A 752 -7.44 -5.74 -19.15
N TYR A 753 -7.10 -6.21 -20.36
CA TYR A 753 -5.84 -6.93 -20.60
C TYR A 753 -4.61 -6.17 -20.08
N SER A 754 -4.56 -4.84 -20.28
CA SER A 754 -3.41 -4.03 -19.85
C SER A 754 -3.30 -4.01 -18.33
N PHE A 755 -4.43 -3.92 -17.61
CA PHE A 755 -4.45 -3.96 -16.15
C PHE A 755 -4.02 -5.32 -15.62
N MET A 756 -4.57 -6.41 -16.16
CA MET A 756 -4.23 -7.77 -15.73
C MET A 756 -2.77 -8.10 -16.00
N HIS A 757 -2.27 -7.81 -17.20
CA HIS A 757 -0.86 -7.98 -17.55
C HIS A 757 0.07 -7.23 -16.59
N ALA A 758 -0.26 -5.96 -16.29
CA ALA A 758 0.49 -5.14 -15.33
C ALA A 758 0.42 -5.70 -13.90
N LYS A 759 -0.75 -6.16 -13.45
CA LYS A 759 -0.95 -6.79 -12.13
C LYS A 759 -0.14 -8.08 -12.01
N PHE A 760 -0.16 -8.94 -13.02
CA PHE A 760 0.64 -10.17 -13.06
C PHE A 760 2.15 -9.89 -13.05
N SER A 761 2.58 -8.84 -13.73
CA SER A 761 3.99 -8.44 -13.77
C SER A 761 4.52 -7.89 -12.44
N CYS A 762 3.64 -7.44 -11.52
CA CYS A 762 4.03 -6.70 -10.33
C CYS A 762 3.57 -7.28 -8.98
N SER A 763 2.59 -8.17 -8.96
CA SER A 763 1.98 -8.69 -7.73
C SER A 763 2.21 -10.18 -7.57
N SER A 764 2.25 -10.65 -6.32
CA SER A 764 2.33 -12.09 -6.06
C SER A 764 0.99 -12.77 -6.40
N PHE A 765 1.02 -14.07 -6.69
CA PHE A 765 -0.19 -14.86 -6.89
C PHE A 765 -1.18 -14.71 -5.72
N LEU A 766 -0.69 -14.72 -4.48
CA LEU A 766 -1.51 -14.57 -3.28
C LEU A 766 -2.23 -13.22 -3.20
N ASP A 767 -1.62 -12.14 -3.70
CA ASP A 767 -2.25 -10.81 -3.70
C ASP A 767 -3.40 -10.77 -4.71
N ILE A 768 -3.21 -11.36 -5.88
CA ILE A 768 -4.22 -11.43 -6.94
C ILE A 768 -5.37 -12.36 -6.52
N GLU A 769 -5.02 -13.49 -5.92
CA GLU A 769 -5.98 -14.44 -5.34
C GLU A 769 -6.83 -13.76 -4.25
N SER A 770 -6.19 -12.99 -3.37
CA SER A 770 -6.87 -12.21 -2.35
C SER A 770 -7.84 -11.20 -2.96
N ASP A 771 -7.42 -10.44 -3.98
CA ASP A 771 -8.29 -9.46 -4.65
C ASP A 771 -9.51 -10.15 -5.28
N LEU A 772 -9.30 -11.23 -6.04
CA LEU A 772 -10.38 -12.03 -6.64
C LEU A 772 -11.34 -12.60 -5.61
N ASN A 773 -10.82 -13.20 -4.53
CA ASN A 773 -11.63 -13.78 -3.46
C ASN A 773 -12.53 -12.74 -2.79
N GLN A 774 -12.08 -11.49 -2.68
CA GLN A 774 -12.89 -10.42 -2.10
C GLN A 774 -14.07 -10.05 -3.00
N PHE A 775 -13.89 -10.01 -4.33
CA PHE A 775 -15.00 -9.74 -5.26
C PHE A 775 -15.98 -10.90 -5.35
N GLN A 776 -15.52 -12.15 -5.24
CA GLN A 776 -16.41 -13.32 -5.17
C GLN A 776 -17.31 -13.32 -3.93
N GLN A 777 -16.82 -12.78 -2.81
CA GLN A 777 -17.57 -12.70 -1.56
C GLN A 777 -18.57 -11.54 -1.51
N VAL A 778 -18.67 -10.72 -2.56
CA VAL A 778 -19.66 -9.63 -2.63
C VAL A 778 -21.07 -10.24 -2.75
N ASP A 779 -21.97 -9.82 -1.86
CA ASP A 779 -23.36 -10.23 -1.88
C ASP A 779 -24.08 -9.57 -3.07
N ILE A 780 -24.58 -10.39 -4.00
CA ILE A 780 -25.27 -9.97 -5.22
C ILE A 780 -26.78 -10.23 -5.17
N TYR A 781 -27.32 -10.60 -3.99
CA TYR A 781 -28.73 -10.96 -3.86
C TYR A 781 -29.67 -9.81 -4.27
N GLY A 782 -30.42 -10.02 -5.36
CA GLY A 782 -31.40 -9.06 -5.88
C GLY A 782 -30.86 -8.02 -6.88
N GLU A 783 -29.64 -8.22 -7.39
CA GLU A 783 -29.05 -7.40 -8.44
C GLU A 783 -29.46 -7.86 -9.87
N SER A 784 -29.11 -7.10 -10.90
CA SER A 784 -29.51 -7.41 -12.29
C SER A 784 -28.76 -8.60 -12.90
N ASP A 785 -29.38 -9.30 -13.85
CA ASP A 785 -28.80 -10.44 -14.59
C ASP A 785 -27.37 -10.16 -15.12
N GLU A 786 -27.08 -8.94 -15.57
CA GLU A 786 -25.75 -8.52 -16.03
C GLU A 786 -24.67 -8.63 -14.93
N VAL A 787 -25.02 -8.33 -13.67
CA VAL A 787 -24.12 -8.38 -12.51
C VAL A 787 -23.87 -9.83 -12.08
N GLU A 788 -24.89 -10.69 -12.16
CA GLU A 788 -24.75 -12.13 -11.90
C GLU A 788 -23.83 -12.81 -12.92
N ILE A 789 -23.94 -12.42 -14.21
CA ILE A 789 -23.04 -12.90 -15.27
C ILE A 789 -21.60 -12.49 -14.98
N ILE A 790 -21.36 -11.21 -14.70
CA ILE A 790 -20.01 -10.70 -14.37
C ILE A 790 -19.42 -11.45 -13.17
N HIS A 791 -20.19 -11.61 -12.10
CA HIS A 791 -19.74 -12.32 -10.89
C HIS A 791 -19.38 -13.79 -11.17
N THR A 792 -20.16 -14.45 -12.03
CA THR A 792 -19.88 -15.82 -12.50
C THR A 792 -18.60 -15.88 -13.35
N GLU A 793 -18.39 -14.92 -14.25
CA GLU A 793 -17.18 -14.83 -15.09
C GLU A 793 -15.90 -14.50 -14.28
N LEU A 794 -16.01 -13.73 -13.19
CA LEU A 794 -14.89 -13.50 -12.27
C LEU A 794 -14.46 -14.77 -11.54
N THR A 795 -15.41 -15.67 -11.25
CA THR A 795 -15.11 -17.00 -10.68
C THR A 795 -14.32 -17.85 -11.69
N LEU A 796 -14.59 -17.67 -12.98
CA LEU A 796 -13.97 -18.36 -14.10
C LEU A 796 -12.53 -17.86 -14.39
N LEU A 797 -12.24 -16.57 -14.18
CA LEU A 797 -10.91 -15.96 -14.33
C LEU A 797 -9.83 -16.57 -13.41
N PHE A 798 -10.23 -17.12 -12.26
CA PHE A 798 -9.35 -17.82 -11.31
C PHE A 798 -8.56 -18.97 -11.97
N THR A 799 -9.15 -19.61 -12.97
CA THR A 799 -8.51 -20.73 -13.69
C THR A 799 -7.53 -20.31 -14.79
N THR A 800 -7.52 -19.03 -15.18
CA THR A 800 -6.91 -18.56 -16.44
C THR A 800 -5.52 -17.91 -16.23
N TYR A 801 -5.03 -17.83 -14.99
CA TYR A 801 -3.72 -17.22 -14.64
C TYR A 801 -2.54 -17.77 -15.46
N MET A 802 -2.50 -19.10 -15.69
CA MET A 802 -1.42 -19.74 -16.45
C MET A 802 -1.45 -19.44 -17.96
N VAL A 803 -2.55 -18.87 -18.47
CA VAL A 803 -2.75 -18.61 -19.91
C VAL A 803 -2.14 -17.28 -20.34
N PHE A 804 -2.11 -16.26 -19.48
CA PHE A 804 -1.63 -14.93 -19.86
C PHE A 804 -0.12 -14.91 -20.14
N GLU A 805 0.68 -15.53 -19.27
CA GLU A 805 2.14 -15.64 -19.47
C GLU A 805 2.49 -16.47 -20.72
N GLN A 806 1.72 -17.54 -20.98
CA GLN A 806 1.84 -18.31 -22.22
C GLN A 806 1.41 -17.51 -23.46
N CYS A 807 0.35 -16.71 -23.38
CA CYS A 807 -0.10 -15.87 -24.49
C CYS A 807 0.94 -14.81 -24.86
N ASP A 808 1.59 -14.17 -23.89
CA ASP A 808 2.53 -13.08 -24.17
C ASP A 808 3.87 -13.57 -24.70
N GLU A 809 4.40 -14.68 -24.16
CA GLU A 809 5.65 -15.26 -24.64
C GLU A 809 5.47 -16.06 -25.93
N GLN A 810 4.36 -16.78 -26.09
CA GLN A 810 4.21 -17.78 -27.15
C GLN A 810 3.34 -17.33 -28.34
N SER A 811 2.41 -16.38 -28.17
CA SER A 811 1.57 -15.92 -29.30
C SER A 811 2.33 -15.20 -30.43
N PRO A 812 3.43 -14.44 -30.18
CA PRO A 812 4.20 -13.86 -31.27
C PRO A 812 5.00 -14.90 -32.06
N HIS A 813 5.28 -16.05 -31.44
CA HIS A 813 6.11 -17.12 -32.00
C HIS A 813 5.30 -18.24 -32.65
N HIS A 814 4.02 -18.37 -32.33
CA HIS A 814 3.13 -19.40 -32.83
C HIS A 814 1.83 -18.76 -33.37
N CYS A 815 1.62 -18.79 -34.69
CA CYS A 815 0.42 -18.25 -35.37
C CYS A 815 -0.90 -18.99 -35.05
N GLY A 816 -0.99 -19.67 -33.91
CA GLY A 816 -2.17 -20.34 -33.42
C GLY A 816 -1.95 -20.75 -31.97
N LEU A 817 -2.65 -20.09 -31.05
CA LEU A 817 -2.78 -20.55 -29.68
C LEU A 817 -3.64 -21.82 -29.68
N ILE A 818 -3.10 -22.95 -29.25
CA ILE A 818 -3.94 -24.03 -28.69
C ILE A 818 -4.18 -23.63 -27.23
N VAL A 819 -5.31 -23.00 -26.96
CA VAL A 819 -5.69 -22.60 -25.60
C VAL A 819 -6.12 -23.86 -24.84
N PRO A 820 -5.52 -24.21 -23.69
CA PRO A 820 -5.96 -25.36 -22.88
C PRO A 820 -7.31 -25.13 -22.16
N TYR A 821 -7.84 -23.90 -22.22
CA TYR A 821 -8.99 -23.43 -21.45
C TYR A 821 -10.12 -22.96 -22.38
N PHE A 822 -11.36 -23.27 -22.01
CA PHE A 822 -12.58 -23.10 -22.83
C PHE A 822 -12.96 -21.63 -23.15
N GLN A 823 -12.49 -20.65 -22.38
CA GLN A 823 -13.05 -19.29 -22.37
C GLN A 823 -12.67 -18.39 -23.56
N LEU A 824 -11.86 -18.87 -24.51
CA LEU A 824 -11.46 -18.11 -25.71
C LEU A 824 -11.74 -18.89 -27.01
N GLN A 825 -12.82 -19.70 -27.04
CA GLN A 825 -13.22 -20.39 -28.27
C GLN A 825 -14.09 -19.49 -29.16
N PRO A 826 -13.82 -19.41 -30.47
CA PRO A 826 -14.74 -18.77 -31.41
C PRO A 826 -16.09 -19.50 -31.41
N PRO A 827 -17.23 -18.81 -31.61
CA PRO A 827 -18.54 -19.43 -31.55
C PRO A 827 -18.67 -20.56 -32.58
N GLY A 828 -18.92 -21.80 -32.12
CA GLY A 828 -19.23 -22.96 -32.97
C GLY A 828 -18.53 -24.30 -32.66
N HIS A 829 -18.06 -24.59 -31.44
CA HIS A 829 -17.38 -25.85 -31.11
C HIS A 829 -18.10 -26.73 -30.07
N ASP A 830 -18.03 -28.06 -30.26
CA ASP A 830 -18.82 -29.12 -29.61
C ASP A 830 -18.24 -29.64 -28.28
N LEU A 831 -17.79 -28.76 -27.38
CA LEU A 831 -17.41 -29.16 -26.01
C LEU A 831 -18.62 -28.96 -25.07
N ILE A 832 -19.08 -30.03 -24.40
CA ILE A 832 -20.43 -30.07 -23.79
C ILE A 832 -20.47 -29.45 -22.36
N ILE A 833 -19.69 -29.92 -21.38
CA ILE A 833 -19.64 -29.35 -20.00
C ILE A 833 -18.25 -29.57 -19.34
N PRO A 834 -17.58 -28.54 -18.77
CA PRO A 834 -16.45 -28.69 -17.85
C PRO A 834 -16.89 -28.70 -16.36
N ILE A 835 -16.28 -29.55 -15.52
CA ILE A 835 -16.68 -29.73 -14.10
C ILE A 835 -15.52 -29.40 -13.15
N ASN A 836 -15.61 -28.24 -12.47
CA ASN A 836 -14.59 -27.76 -11.51
C ASN A 836 -15.13 -27.80 -10.07
N LYS A 837 -15.05 -28.96 -9.39
CA LYS A 837 -15.62 -29.14 -8.04
C LYS A 837 -14.59 -29.42 -6.93
N HIS A 838 -13.30 -29.43 -7.26
CA HIS A 838 -12.18 -29.58 -6.33
C HIS A 838 -11.27 -28.35 -6.33
N THR A 839 -10.66 -28.05 -5.18
CA THR A 839 -9.71 -26.93 -5.00
C THR A 839 -8.24 -27.34 -5.20
N MET A 840 -7.98 -28.64 -5.44
CA MET A 840 -6.67 -29.26 -5.67
C MET A 840 -6.81 -30.40 -6.71
N PRO A 841 -5.73 -30.90 -7.34
CA PRO A 841 -5.80 -31.88 -8.44
C PRO A 841 -6.41 -33.22 -8.01
N VAL A 842 -7.40 -33.75 -8.76
CA VAL A 842 -8.11 -34.99 -8.39
C VAL A 842 -7.20 -36.20 -8.49
N VAL A 843 -7.29 -37.10 -7.51
CA VAL A 843 -6.43 -38.29 -7.40
C VAL A 843 -6.95 -39.43 -8.28
N ASP A 844 -8.28 -39.61 -8.36
CA ASP A 844 -8.91 -40.69 -9.12
C ASP A 844 -10.33 -40.30 -9.56
N LEU A 845 -10.78 -40.80 -10.73
CA LEU A 845 -12.09 -40.50 -11.32
C LEU A 845 -12.71 -41.73 -11.98
N ASN A 846 -13.98 -42.00 -11.67
CA ASN A 846 -14.66 -43.21 -12.13
C ASN A 846 -16.14 -42.94 -12.47
N LEU A 847 -16.67 -43.58 -13.52
CA LEU A 847 -18.08 -43.45 -13.92
C LEU A 847 -18.94 -44.52 -13.25
N ILE A 848 -20.20 -44.19 -12.94
CA ILE A 848 -21.20 -45.20 -12.56
C ILE A 848 -21.56 -46.04 -13.79
N SER A 849 -21.94 -47.30 -13.61
CA SER A 849 -22.19 -48.28 -14.68
C SER A 849 -23.22 -47.86 -15.74
N ASN A 850 -24.04 -46.85 -15.46
CA ASN A 850 -25.04 -46.27 -16.34
C ASN A 850 -24.63 -44.92 -16.94
N GLU A 851 -23.37 -44.48 -16.73
CA GLU A 851 -22.76 -43.25 -17.25
C GLU A 851 -23.44 -41.92 -16.87
N SER A 852 -24.49 -41.95 -16.03
CA SER A 852 -25.24 -40.76 -15.63
C SER A 852 -24.52 -39.92 -14.56
N ALA A 853 -23.47 -40.43 -13.94
CA ALA A 853 -22.73 -39.70 -12.90
C ALA A 853 -21.25 -40.11 -12.85
N ALA A 854 -20.39 -39.15 -12.52
CA ALA A 854 -18.96 -39.33 -12.29
C ALA A 854 -18.61 -39.18 -10.81
N ILE A 855 -17.72 -40.02 -10.32
CA ILE A 855 -17.24 -40.04 -8.93
C ILE A 855 -15.78 -39.61 -8.93
N SER A 856 -15.46 -38.60 -8.14
CA SER A 856 -14.11 -38.00 -8.05
C SER A 856 -13.56 -38.06 -6.61
N LEU A 857 -12.28 -38.41 -6.47
CA LEU A 857 -11.63 -38.71 -5.18
C LEU A 857 -10.48 -37.75 -4.87
N LEU A 858 -10.50 -37.16 -3.66
CA LEU A 858 -9.34 -36.48 -3.05
C LEU A 858 -9.32 -36.68 -1.51
N HIS A 859 -9.55 -35.64 -0.72
CA HIS A 859 -9.79 -35.67 0.74
C HIS A 859 -11.28 -35.88 1.10
N LYS A 860 -12.13 -35.85 0.08
CA LYS A 860 -13.56 -36.10 0.09
C LYS A 860 -13.94 -36.84 -1.19
N ILE A 861 -15.06 -37.56 -1.17
CA ILE A 861 -15.65 -38.22 -2.34
C ILE A 861 -16.79 -37.34 -2.84
N ILE A 862 -16.72 -36.90 -4.09
CA ILE A 862 -17.80 -36.13 -4.73
C ILE A 862 -18.41 -36.96 -5.87
N VAL A 863 -19.73 -37.05 -5.91
CA VAL A 863 -20.48 -37.61 -7.05
C VAL A 863 -21.16 -36.48 -7.81
N ILE A 864 -20.93 -36.42 -9.11
CA ILE A 864 -21.40 -35.37 -10.02
C ILE A 864 -22.34 -36.00 -11.03
N ASP A 865 -23.51 -35.41 -11.23
CA ASP A 865 -24.41 -35.77 -12.32
C ASP A 865 -23.84 -35.27 -13.66
N MET A 866 -23.72 -36.15 -14.64
CA MET A 866 -23.09 -35.85 -15.92
C MET A 866 -24.00 -35.06 -16.88
N ASP A 867 -25.31 -35.07 -16.65
CA ASP A 867 -26.27 -34.32 -17.48
C ASP A 867 -26.39 -32.84 -17.03
N SER A 868 -26.29 -32.59 -15.72
CA SER A 868 -26.46 -31.25 -15.11
C SER A 868 -25.14 -30.60 -14.64
N GLY A 869 -24.11 -31.39 -14.32
CA GLY A 869 -22.85 -30.89 -13.73
C GLY A 869 -22.94 -30.58 -12.24
N ASP A 870 -24.06 -30.90 -11.58
CA ASP A 870 -24.30 -30.63 -10.16
C ASP A 870 -23.75 -31.73 -9.24
N ILE A 871 -23.38 -31.33 -8.02
CA ILE A 871 -22.92 -32.28 -6.99
C ILE A 871 -24.14 -32.95 -6.37
N VAL A 872 -24.24 -34.26 -6.55
CA VAL A 872 -25.32 -35.07 -5.98
C VAL A 872 -24.96 -35.57 -4.58
N ILE A 873 -23.68 -35.85 -4.33
CA ILE A 873 -23.20 -36.40 -3.04
C ILE A 873 -21.81 -35.81 -2.70
N ASP A 874 -21.64 -35.32 -1.47
CA ASP A 874 -20.35 -34.88 -0.90
C ASP A 874 -20.08 -35.63 0.42
N ILE A 875 -19.11 -36.56 0.41
CA ILE A 875 -18.73 -37.38 1.58
C ILE A 875 -17.33 -36.97 2.05
N LYS A 876 -17.23 -36.43 3.27
CA LYS A 876 -15.96 -36.11 3.92
C LYS A 876 -15.34 -37.36 4.56
N LEU A 877 -14.11 -37.69 4.19
CA LEU A 877 -13.37 -38.80 4.81
C LEU A 877 -12.72 -38.34 6.13
N PRO A 878 -12.65 -39.18 7.17
CA PRO A 878 -11.88 -38.88 8.38
C PRO A 878 -10.38 -38.80 8.05
N GLN A 879 -9.64 -37.92 8.74
CA GLN A 879 -8.22 -37.62 8.51
C GLN A 879 -7.36 -38.91 8.46
N LEU A 880 -7.11 -39.39 7.24
CA LEU A 880 -6.08 -40.37 6.92
C LEU A 880 -4.89 -39.58 6.38
N ASN A 881 -3.76 -39.71 7.06
CA ASN A 881 -2.60 -38.82 6.89
C ASN A 881 -1.74 -39.08 5.64
N GLU A 882 -2.22 -39.72 4.57
CA GLU A 882 -1.45 -39.86 3.31
C GLU A 882 -2.36 -39.92 2.05
N PRO A 883 -1.96 -39.37 0.88
CA PRO A 883 -2.89 -38.96 -0.18
C PRO A 883 -2.99 -39.89 -1.41
N TYR A 884 -2.62 -41.17 -1.33
CA TYR A 884 -2.66 -42.06 -2.52
C TYR A 884 -3.49 -43.33 -2.28
N LEU A 885 -4.79 -43.24 -2.55
CA LEU A 885 -5.72 -44.37 -2.67
C LEU A 885 -6.07 -44.54 -4.16
N ASN A 886 -5.63 -45.62 -4.81
CA ASN A 886 -6.16 -46.01 -6.13
C ASN A 886 -7.38 -46.89 -5.94
N SER A 887 -8.48 -46.58 -6.63
CA SER A 887 -9.78 -47.20 -6.38
C SER A 887 -10.41 -47.80 -7.63
N THR A 888 -10.00 -49.02 -7.98
CA THR A 888 -10.73 -49.83 -8.98
C THR A 888 -12.11 -50.29 -8.50
N THR A 889 -12.54 -49.95 -7.27
CA THR A 889 -13.81 -50.41 -6.67
C THR A 889 -14.73 -49.31 -6.13
N LEU A 890 -14.44 -48.02 -6.35
CA LEU A 890 -15.28 -46.92 -5.83
C LEU A 890 -16.76 -46.93 -6.32
N PRO A 891 -17.09 -47.31 -7.57
CA PRO A 891 -18.48 -47.34 -8.07
C PRO A 891 -19.40 -48.28 -7.29
N ASN A 892 -18.88 -49.41 -6.79
CA ASN A 892 -19.67 -50.42 -6.09
C ASN A 892 -20.02 -50.05 -4.63
N MET A 893 -19.29 -49.10 -4.03
CA MET A 893 -19.58 -48.61 -2.67
C MET A 893 -20.81 -47.68 -2.65
N ILE A 894 -20.96 -46.81 -3.65
CA ILE A 894 -21.97 -45.74 -3.65
C ILE A 894 -23.36 -46.27 -4.05
N ILE A 895 -23.42 -47.22 -4.99
CA ILE A 895 -24.68 -47.86 -5.44
C ILE A 895 -25.42 -48.52 -4.27
N HIS A 896 -24.72 -49.02 -3.25
CA HIS A 896 -25.37 -49.65 -2.10
C HIS A 896 -25.80 -48.66 -1.01
N HIS A 897 -25.16 -47.49 -0.93
CA HIS A 897 -25.54 -46.41 -0.02
C HIS A 897 -26.80 -45.67 -0.51
N THR A 898 -26.95 -45.52 -1.83
CA THR A 898 -28.17 -44.98 -2.48
C THR A 898 -29.34 -45.97 -2.41
N ASN A 899 -29.10 -47.27 -2.60
CA ASN A 899 -30.16 -48.29 -2.50
C ASN A 899 -30.67 -48.56 -1.08
N GLN A 900 -29.91 -48.23 -0.02
CA GLN A 900 -30.40 -48.28 1.36
C GLN A 900 -31.24 -47.05 1.74
N ASN A 901 -30.94 -45.88 1.16
CA ASN A 901 -31.70 -44.65 1.41
C ASN A 901 -32.97 -44.55 0.55
N MET A 902 -32.99 -45.11 -0.67
CA MET A 902 -34.20 -45.17 -1.51
C MET A 902 -35.24 -46.20 -1.06
N LYS A 903 -34.92 -47.09 -0.11
CA LYS A 903 -35.87 -48.08 0.43
C LYS A 903 -36.74 -47.57 1.59
N ILE A 904 -36.63 -46.30 1.97
CA ILE A 904 -37.44 -45.69 3.04
C ILE A 904 -38.58 -44.82 2.49
N GLU A 905 -38.61 -44.54 1.19
CA GLU A 905 -39.70 -43.78 0.57
C GLU A 905 -40.15 -44.52 -0.70
N ILE A 906 -41.23 -45.29 -0.57
CA ILE A 906 -42.22 -45.75 -1.58
C ILE A 906 -42.78 -47.08 -1.02
N ASP A 907 -43.82 -46.96 -0.18
CA ASP A 907 -44.85 -47.98 -0.03
C ASP A 907 -46.14 -47.32 -0.55
N ASP A 908 -46.74 -47.95 -1.55
CA ASP A 908 -48.18 -48.11 -1.82
C ASP A 908 -48.53 -48.09 -3.33
N ASP A 909 -49.30 -49.12 -3.68
CA ASP A 909 -50.12 -49.34 -4.87
C ASP A 909 -49.59 -50.24 -6.03
N ASP A 910 -50.35 -51.32 -6.16
CA ASP A 910 -50.67 -52.16 -7.31
C ASP A 910 -49.95 -53.51 -7.57
N ASP A 911 -50.66 -54.52 -7.07
CA ASP A 911 -50.76 -55.93 -7.45
C ASP A 911 -50.55 -56.25 -8.95
N SER A 912 -49.67 -57.21 -9.25
CA SER A 912 -50.04 -58.44 -9.96
C SER A 912 -48.84 -59.37 -10.14
N GLY A 913 -48.95 -60.59 -9.59
CA GLY A 913 -47.90 -61.60 -9.63
C GLY A 913 -47.78 -62.36 -10.94
N LEU A 914 -46.59 -62.91 -11.18
CA LEU A 914 -46.36 -64.21 -11.83
C LEU A 914 -44.95 -64.71 -11.42
N ARG A 915 -44.88 -66.01 -11.09
CA ARG A 915 -43.78 -66.69 -10.38
C ARG A 915 -42.68 -67.23 -11.30
N HIS A 916 -41.56 -67.56 -10.64
CA HIS A 916 -40.51 -68.58 -10.93
C HIS A 916 -39.29 -68.09 -11.71
N SER A 917 -38.04 -68.45 -11.38
CA SER A 917 -37.47 -69.48 -10.48
C SER A 917 -35.97 -69.23 -10.28
N ASP A 918 -35.46 -69.65 -9.12
CA ASP A 918 -34.12 -70.24 -8.85
C ASP A 918 -32.92 -69.80 -9.71
N ASP A 919 -32.11 -68.88 -9.15
CA ASP A 919 -30.64 -68.84 -9.35
C ASP A 919 -29.98 -67.94 -8.27
N GLU A 920 -30.21 -68.26 -7.00
CA GLU A 920 -29.38 -67.78 -5.89
C GLU A 920 -28.20 -68.74 -5.64
N ASP A 921 -27.24 -68.76 -6.55
CA ASP A 921 -25.96 -69.43 -6.34
C ASP A 921 -24.92 -68.36 -5.91
N ARG A 922 -24.85 -68.14 -4.60
CA ARG A 922 -24.08 -67.08 -3.92
C ARG A 922 -22.60 -67.04 -4.34
N GLU A 923 -22.18 -65.99 -5.04
CA GLU A 923 -20.77 -65.64 -5.25
C GLU A 923 -20.11 -65.23 -3.92
N LYS A 924 -19.36 -66.14 -3.30
CA LYS A 924 -18.84 -66.00 -1.94
C LYS A 924 -17.85 -64.86 -1.74
N PHE A 925 -17.14 -64.41 -2.79
CA PHE A 925 -16.13 -63.34 -2.73
C PHE A 925 -16.51 -62.03 -3.42
N LYS A 926 -17.77 -61.89 -3.86
CA LYS A 926 -18.25 -60.71 -4.61
C LYS A 926 -18.14 -59.38 -3.85
N HIS A 927 -18.05 -59.43 -2.52
CA HIS A 927 -18.15 -58.27 -1.63
C HIS A 927 -16.89 -58.01 -0.77
N TYR A 928 -15.72 -58.49 -1.19
CA TYR A 928 -14.47 -58.30 -0.47
C TYR A 928 -13.55 -57.30 -1.20
N PRO A 929 -13.35 -56.07 -0.67
CA PRO A 929 -12.42 -55.10 -1.27
C PRO A 929 -10.95 -55.51 -1.09
N PHE A 930 -10.12 -55.20 -2.11
CA PHE A 930 -8.66 -55.17 -1.95
C PHE A 930 -8.21 -53.77 -1.52
N PHE A 931 -7.30 -53.73 -0.55
CA PHE A 931 -6.54 -52.53 -0.19
C PHE A 931 -5.07 -52.78 -0.51
N VAL A 932 -4.46 -51.90 -1.30
CA VAL A 932 -3.01 -51.93 -1.58
C VAL A 932 -2.35 -50.78 -0.83
N ASN A 933 -1.41 -51.09 0.05
CA ASN A 933 -0.62 -50.08 0.75
C ASN A 933 0.79 -50.02 0.14
N SER A 934 1.25 -48.81 -0.18
CA SER A 934 2.65 -48.45 -0.52
C SER A 934 3.30 -49.35 -1.59
N PHE A 935 2.50 -49.82 -2.55
CA PHE A 935 2.87 -50.81 -3.57
C PHE A 935 3.40 -52.15 -3.04
N HIS A 936 3.74 -52.33 -1.77
CA HIS A 936 4.41 -53.52 -1.24
C HIS A 936 3.47 -54.50 -0.53
N HIS A 937 2.27 -54.07 -0.16
CA HIS A 937 1.31 -54.93 0.55
C HIS A 937 -0.05 -54.97 -0.15
N VAL A 938 -0.63 -56.17 -0.29
CA VAL A 938 -2.01 -56.39 -0.78
C VAL A 938 -2.82 -57.04 0.33
N TYR A 939 -3.93 -56.42 0.71
CA TYR A 939 -4.89 -56.92 1.71
C TYR A 939 -6.26 -57.16 1.06
N LEU A 940 -6.92 -58.27 1.38
CA LEU A 940 -8.35 -58.47 1.11
C LEU A 940 -9.10 -58.36 2.43
N VAL A 941 -10.05 -57.42 2.52
CA VAL A 941 -10.76 -57.11 3.78
C VAL A 941 -12.24 -57.44 3.61
N SER A 942 -12.89 -57.96 4.65
CA SER A 942 -14.34 -58.20 4.64
C SER A 942 -15.12 -56.90 4.81
N SER A 943 -16.42 -56.92 4.48
CA SER A 943 -17.35 -55.82 4.75
C SER A 943 -17.48 -55.42 6.24
N HIS A 944 -16.91 -56.20 7.17
CA HIS A 944 -16.88 -55.93 8.61
C HIS A 944 -15.48 -55.56 9.13
N GLY A 945 -14.47 -55.42 8.25
CA GLY A 945 -13.12 -54.98 8.62
C GLY A 945 -12.10 -56.08 8.92
N ASP A 946 -12.45 -57.36 8.73
CA ASP A 946 -11.52 -58.48 8.96
C ASP A 946 -10.61 -58.73 7.75
N ILE A 947 -9.29 -58.84 7.96
CA ILE A 947 -8.33 -59.21 6.91
C ILE A 947 -8.43 -60.71 6.62
N LYS A 948 -8.79 -61.08 5.39
CA LYS A 948 -8.93 -62.48 4.94
C LYS A 948 -7.77 -62.98 4.08
N PHE A 949 -7.04 -62.08 3.42
CA PHE A 949 -5.87 -62.42 2.60
C PHE A 949 -4.85 -61.28 2.69
N HIS A 950 -3.57 -61.62 2.81
CA HIS A 950 -2.46 -60.66 2.89
C HIS A 950 -1.24 -61.20 2.16
N GLN A 951 -0.66 -60.39 1.28
CA GLN A 951 0.59 -60.69 0.58
C GLN A 951 1.53 -59.49 0.58
N ILE A 952 2.83 -59.78 0.67
CA ILE A 952 3.90 -58.78 0.76
C ILE A 952 4.90 -59.03 -0.37
N SER A 953 5.31 -57.97 -1.06
CA SER A 953 6.37 -57.99 -2.06
C SER A 953 7.40 -56.91 -1.77
N ILE A 954 8.69 -57.29 -1.83
CA ILE A 954 9.83 -56.37 -1.68
C ILE A 954 9.99 -55.50 -2.94
N LYS A 955 9.48 -55.94 -4.09
CA LYS A 955 9.56 -55.21 -5.37
C LYS A 955 8.32 -54.38 -5.65
N GLY A 956 7.23 -54.64 -4.94
CA GLY A 956 5.93 -54.06 -5.13
C GLY A 956 5.08 -54.74 -6.20
N TYR A 957 3.76 -54.66 -6.04
CA TYR A 957 2.75 -55.19 -6.94
C TYR A 957 2.29 -54.12 -7.92
N LEU A 958 2.26 -54.47 -9.21
CA LEU A 958 1.74 -53.66 -10.30
C LEU A 958 0.22 -53.79 -10.40
N ILE A 959 -0.31 -55.02 -10.27
CA ILE A 959 -1.73 -55.35 -10.44
C ILE A 959 -2.14 -56.44 -9.44
N ALA A 960 -3.34 -56.29 -8.85
CA ALA A 960 -4.01 -57.27 -8.01
C ALA A 960 -5.51 -57.36 -8.36
N GLU A 961 -6.01 -58.51 -8.82
CA GLU A 961 -7.39 -58.64 -9.31
C GLU A 961 -7.99 -60.03 -9.01
N ILE A 962 -9.28 -60.09 -8.64
CA ILE A 962 -10.04 -61.37 -8.55
C ILE A 962 -10.56 -61.73 -9.94
N ILE A 963 -10.07 -62.85 -10.48
CA ILE A 963 -10.51 -63.38 -11.76
C ILE A 963 -11.77 -64.25 -11.62
N ASN A 964 -12.02 -64.80 -10.43
CA ASN A 964 -13.16 -65.67 -10.19
C ASN A 964 -13.68 -65.53 -8.75
N SER A 965 -14.81 -64.83 -8.60
CA SER A 965 -15.48 -64.56 -7.32
C SER A 965 -16.18 -65.80 -6.72
N LYS A 966 -16.47 -66.83 -7.54
CA LYS A 966 -17.11 -68.09 -7.10
C LYS A 966 -16.11 -69.06 -6.46
N TYR A 967 -14.87 -69.12 -6.96
CA TYR A 967 -13.80 -70.02 -6.47
C TYR A 967 -12.66 -69.30 -5.73
N GLY A 968 -12.74 -67.96 -5.59
CA GLY A 968 -11.75 -67.15 -4.88
C GLY A 968 -10.38 -67.17 -5.53
N LEU A 969 -10.29 -67.00 -6.86
CA LEU A 969 -8.99 -66.95 -7.56
C LEU A 969 -8.59 -65.50 -7.84
N CYS A 970 -7.37 -65.11 -7.45
CA CYS A 970 -6.81 -63.79 -7.72
C CYS A 970 -5.44 -63.85 -8.42
N ILE A 971 -5.13 -62.81 -9.19
CA ILE A 971 -3.83 -62.61 -9.83
C ILE A 971 -3.07 -61.52 -9.11
N LEU A 972 -1.78 -61.75 -8.88
CA LEU A 972 -0.81 -60.76 -8.43
C LEU A 972 0.35 -60.68 -9.42
N VAL A 973 0.69 -59.45 -9.83
CA VAL A 973 1.83 -59.17 -10.72
C VAL A 973 2.83 -58.28 -9.97
N GLU A 974 4.06 -58.75 -9.77
CA GLU A 974 5.12 -57.95 -9.14
C GLU A 974 5.86 -57.09 -10.17
N GLN A 975 6.25 -55.87 -9.79
CA GLN A 975 7.05 -54.97 -10.60
C GLN A 975 8.38 -55.63 -11.00
N TYR A 976 8.75 -55.47 -12.28
CA TYR A 976 9.97 -56.04 -12.89
C TYR A 976 10.08 -57.57 -12.80
N SER A 977 8.97 -58.29 -12.58
CA SER A 977 8.93 -59.75 -12.62
C SER A 977 8.43 -60.26 -13.97
N ASN A 978 9.15 -61.18 -14.62
CA ASN A 978 8.71 -61.84 -15.85
C ASN A 978 7.73 -62.99 -15.55
N SER A 979 6.90 -62.85 -14.51
CA SER A 979 6.01 -63.91 -14.07
C SER A 979 4.75 -63.41 -13.38
N ILE A 980 3.58 -63.93 -13.77
CA ILE A 980 2.30 -63.68 -13.13
C ILE A 980 2.03 -64.77 -12.08
N GLN A 981 1.57 -64.39 -10.89
CA GLN A 981 1.20 -65.32 -9.83
C GLN A 981 -0.33 -65.41 -9.72
N CYS A 982 -0.90 -66.61 -9.75
CA CYS A 982 -2.32 -66.85 -9.51
C CYS A 982 -2.47 -67.55 -8.16
N TRP A 983 -3.35 -67.03 -7.30
CA TRP A 983 -3.53 -67.42 -5.91
C TRP A 983 -4.98 -67.83 -5.66
N ASN A 984 -5.17 -68.84 -4.80
CA ASN A 984 -6.48 -69.18 -4.26
C ASN A 984 -6.65 -68.52 -2.89
N LEU A 985 -7.65 -67.65 -2.78
CA LEU A 985 -8.00 -66.83 -1.62
C LEU A 985 -8.58 -67.64 -0.46
N GLU A 986 -9.31 -68.74 -0.72
CA GLU A 986 -9.86 -69.61 0.34
C GLU A 986 -8.77 -70.39 1.07
N GLN A 987 -7.75 -70.84 0.34
CA GLN A 987 -6.67 -71.67 0.88
C GLN A 987 -5.39 -70.89 1.18
N ASN A 988 -5.35 -69.60 0.82
CA ASN A 988 -4.18 -68.71 0.84
C ASN A 988 -2.92 -69.40 0.27
N LYS A 989 -3.05 -70.04 -0.89
CA LYS A 989 -1.99 -70.79 -1.57
C LYS A 989 -1.82 -70.34 -3.00
N LEU A 990 -0.57 -70.25 -3.44
CA LEU A 990 -0.21 -70.04 -4.84
C LEU A 990 -0.71 -71.22 -5.67
N PHE A 991 -1.63 -70.94 -6.59
CA PHE A 991 -2.24 -71.91 -7.48
C PHE A 991 -1.34 -72.21 -8.69
N THR A 992 -0.78 -71.17 -9.32
CA THR A 992 0.22 -71.33 -10.40
C THR A 992 1.05 -70.06 -10.61
N LYS A 993 2.25 -70.20 -11.18
CA LYS A 993 3.12 -69.07 -11.57
C LYS A 993 3.50 -69.20 -13.04
N VAL A 994 3.07 -68.25 -13.86
CA VAL A 994 3.22 -68.27 -15.32
C VAL A 994 4.37 -67.34 -15.71
N SER A 995 5.42 -67.87 -16.37
CA SER A 995 6.53 -67.05 -16.87
C SER A 995 6.17 -66.43 -18.23
N ILE A 996 6.25 -65.10 -18.32
CA ILE A 996 6.04 -64.36 -19.55
C ILE A 996 7.39 -64.24 -20.26
N LYS A 997 7.56 -64.95 -21.37
CA LYS A 997 8.62 -64.67 -22.34
C LYS A 997 7.98 -63.84 -23.47
N ASN A 998 8.47 -62.61 -23.64
CA ASN A 998 8.12 -61.61 -24.66
C ASN A 998 7.05 -60.57 -24.24
N ILE A 999 7.47 -59.60 -23.42
CA ILE A 999 7.01 -58.21 -23.52
C ILE A 999 8.27 -57.34 -23.43
N VAL A 1000 8.56 -56.60 -24.50
CA VAL A 1000 9.51 -55.49 -24.52
C VAL A 1000 8.68 -54.23 -24.67
N LEU A 1001 8.63 -53.40 -23.65
CA LEU A 1001 8.12 -52.03 -23.76
C LEU A 1001 9.30 -51.16 -24.21
N ASN A 1002 9.27 -50.68 -25.45
CA ASN A 1002 10.20 -49.66 -25.93
C ASN A 1002 9.44 -48.42 -26.44
N ASP A 1003 9.85 -47.26 -25.93
CA ASP A 1003 9.79 -45.92 -26.54
C ASP A 1003 8.43 -45.26 -26.86
N GLY A 1004 7.38 -45.45 -26.04
CA GLY A 1004 6.27 -44.47 -25.98
C GLY A 1004 5.33 -44.39 -27.19
N PHE A 1005 5.27 -45.43 -28.02
CA PHE A 1005 4.29 -45.56 -29.11
C PHE A 1005 3.28 -46.67 -28.82
N ILE A 1006 1.99 -46.42 -29.12
CA ILE A 1006 0.94 -47.46 -29.19
C ILE A 1006 0.59 -47.71 -30.66
N HIS A 1007 0.68 -48.97 -31.07
CA HIS A 1007 0.30 -49.43 -32.41
C HIS A 1007 -1.09 -50.09 -32.37
N PHE A 1008 -1.99 -49.63 -33.23
CA PHE A 1008 -3.34 -50.15 -33.36
C PHE A 1008 -3.41 -51.14 -34.52
N TYR A 1009 -3.88 -52.35 -34.23
CA TYR A 1009 -4.12 -53.37 -35.23
C TYR A 1009 -5.55 -53.87 -35.13
N THR A 1010 -6.16 -54.14 -36.28
CA THR A 1010 -7.46 -54.81 -36.35
C THR A 1010 -7.35 -56.07 -37.18
N PHE A 1011 -7.99 -57.13 -36.71
CA PHE A 1011 -8.19 -58.33 -37.50
C PHE A 1011 -9.41 -58.18 -38.39
N ASN A 1012 -9.25 -58.44 -39.67
CA ASN A 1012 -10.37 -58.79 -40.53
C ASN A 1012 -10.00 -60.05 -41.30
N ASN A 1013 -10.79 -61.11 -41.11
CA ASN A 1013 -10.75 -62.39 -41.83
C ASN A 1013 -9.35 -62.77 -42.37
N SER A 1014 -8.46 -63.12 -41.44
CA SER A 1014 -7.14 -63.74 -41.63
C SER A 1014 -5.94 -62.87 -42.06
N THR A 1015 -6.03 -61.53 -42.06
CA THR A 1015 -4.82 -60.69 -42.19
C THR A 1015 -4.73 -59.61 -41.10
N PHE A 1016 -3.48 -59.35 -40.66
CA PHE A 1016 -3.11 -58.34 -39.67
C PHE A 1016 -2.96 -57.00 -40.38
N ILE A 1017 -3.85 -56.05 -40.13
CA ILE A 1017 -3.76 -54.71 -40.74
C ILE A 1017 -3.49 -53.68 -39.64
N HIS A 1018 -2.36 -52.99 -39.77
CA HIS A 1018 -2.01 -51.82 -38.97
C HIS A 1018 -2.94 -50.66 -39.34
N ARG A 1019 -3.73 -50.16 -38.37
CA ARG A 1019 -4.66 -49.06 -38.59
C ARG A 1019 -4.07 -47.70 -38.28
N SER A 1020 -3.29 -47.59 -37.22
CA SER A 1020 -2.64 -46.33 -36.83
C SER A 1020 -1.53 -46.58 -35.81
N THR A 1021 -0.57 -45.67 -35.75
CA THR A 1021 0.40 -45.58 -34.65
C THR A 1021 0.20 -44.23 -33.98
N ILE A 1022 0.08 -44.20 -32.65
CA ILE A 1022 0.00 -42.95 -31.88
C ILE A 1022 1.27 -42.84 -31.01
N ASN A 1023 1.96 -41.70 -31.12
CA ASN A 1023 3.03 -41.30 -30.23
C ASN A 1023 2.41 -40.56 -29.05
N ILE A 1024 2.61 -41.04 -27.83
CA ILE A 1024 1.88 -40.53 -26.66
C ILE A 1024 2.63 -39.39 -25.96
N GLY A 1025 3.89 -39.12 -26.34
CA GLY A 1025 4.70 -38.13 -25.63
C GLY A 1025 4.89 -38.47 -24.14
N LYS A 1026 5.65 -37.65 -23.41
CA LYS A 1026 6.09 -37.95 -22.02
C LYS A 1026 5.15 -37.45 -20.92
N HIS A 1027 3.96 -36.93 -21.23
CA HIS A 1027 3.10 -36.20 -20.28
C HIS A 1027 1.65 -36.71 -20.18
N LEU A 1028 1.37 -37.93 -20.65
CA LEU A 1028 0.05 -38.58 -20.61
C LEU A 1028 0.14 -39.85 -19.74
N ASP A 1029 -0.73 -39.99 -18.75
CA ASP A 1029 -0.66 -41.09 -17.77
C ASP A 1029 -1.66 -42.23 -18.09
N GLN A 1030 -2.91 -41.93 -18.45
CA GLN A 1030 -3.90 -42.94 -18.87
C GLN A 1030 -4.82 -42.45 -20.00
N ALA A 1031 -5.22 -43.39 -20.88
CA ALA A 1031 -6.21 -43.16 -21.93
C ALA A 1031 -7.20 -44.32 -22.00
N ILE A 1032 -8.51 -44.03 -21.94
CA ILE A 1032 -9.58 -45.01 -22.12
C ILE A 1032 -10.24 -44.76 -23.48
N ILE A 1033 -10.29 -45.80 -24.32
CA ILE A 1033 -10.79 -45.74 -25.69
C ILE A 1033 -11.98 -46.69 -25.84
N ASN A 1034 -13.12 -46.18 -26.31
CA ASN A 1034 -14.19 -46.99 -26.92
C ASN A 1034 -14.31 -46.62 -28.41
N LYS A 1035 -15.05 -47.40 -29.21
CA LYS A 1035 -15.16 -47.28 -30.68
C LYS A 1035 -15.35 -45.85 -31.20
N ASP A 1036 -16.06 -45.00 -30.45
CA ASP A 1036 -16.44 -43.65 -30.87
C ASP A 1036 -16.05 -42.56 -29.85
N LYS A 1037 -15.28 -42.86 -28.79
CA LYS A 1037 -14.97 -41.89 -27.72
C LYS A 1037 -13.57 -42.08 -27.14
N LEU A 1038 -12.90 -40.99 -26.78
CA LEU A 1038 -11.56 -40.96 -26.18
C LEU A 1038 -11.56 -40.13 -24.89
N ILE A 1039 -11.03 -40.68 -23.80
CA ILE A 1039 -10.79 -39.98 -22.52
C ILE A 1039 -9.32 -40.05 -22.15
N CYS A 1040 -8.69 -38.91 -21.81
CA CYS A 1040 -7.25 -38.83 -21.50
C CYS A 1040 -6.99 -38.11 -20.17
N THR A 1041 -5.98 -38.55 -19.40
CA THR A 1041 -5.45 -37.85 -18.21
C THR A 1041 -4.00 -37.40 -18.42
N PHE A 1042 -3.65 -36.19 -17.97
CA PHE A 1042 -2.33 -35.61 -18.16
C PHE A 1042 -1.50 -35.65 -16.87
N ASN A 1043 -0.23 -35.99 -16.99
CA ASN A 1043 0.72 -35.91 -15.88
C ASN A 1043 1.48 -34.58 -15.98
N SER A 1044 0.86 -33.52 -15.48
CA SER A 1044 1.50 -32.21 -15.31
C SER A 1044 1.05 -31.57 -14.00
N THR A 1045 1.84 -30.63 -13.49
CA THR A 1045 1.59 -29.86 -12.26
C THR A 1045 0.42 -28.86 -12.36
N ILE A 1046 -0.55 -29.12 -13.24
CA ILE A 1046 -1.71 -28.28 -13.57
C ILE A 1046 -2.99 -29.12 -13.32
N PRO A 1047 -4.08 -28.57 -12.75
CA PRO A 1047 -5.29 -29.33 -12.48
C PRO A 1047 -6.18 -29.37 -13.73
N ILE A 1048 -5.93 -30.32 -14.62
CA ILE A 1048 -6.94 -30.79 -15.59
C ILE A 1048 -7.15 -32.26 -15.31
N ASP A 1049 -8.30 -32.61 -14.73
CA ASP A 1049 -8.52 -33.98 -14.24
C ASP A 1049 -8.70 -34.99 -15.40
N PHE A 1050 -9.36 -34.63 -16.51
CA PHE A 1050 -9.43 -35.44 -17.76
C PHE A 1050 -10.04 -34.64 -18.94
N ALA A 1051 -9.81 -35.10 -20.18
CA ALA A 1051 -10.46 -34.58 -21.41
C ALA A 1051 -11.34 -35.64 -22.07
N TYR A 1052 -12.57 -35.30 -22.49
CA TYR A 1052 -13.54 -36.19 -23.17
C TYR A 1052 -13.76 -35.76 -24.63
N ILE A 1053 -13.61 -36.68 -25.59
CA ILE A 1053 -13.67 -36.41 -27.04
C ILE A 1053 -14.60 -37.41 -27.73
N ASP A 1054 -15.61 -36.92 -28.47
CA ASP A 1054 -16.49 -37.73 -29.35
C ASP A 1054 -15.88 -37.82 -30.76
N LEU A 1055 -15.65 -39.02 -31.25
CA LEU A 1055 -14.98 -39.31 -32.53
C LEU A 1055 -15.97 -39.39 -33.71
N ASN A 1056 -17.29 -39.32 -33.47
CA ASN A 1056 -18.29 -39.42 -34.54
C ASN A 1056 -18.28 -38.25 -35.52
N SER A 1057 -17.84 -37.06 -35.09
CA SER A 1057 -17.77 -35.84 -35.92
C SER A 1057 -16.69 -35.90 -37.01
N LEU A 1058 -15.72 -36.81 -36.90
CA LEU A 1058 -14.65 -36.99 -37.89
C LEU A 1058 -15.10 -37.70 -39.18
N ASN A 1059 -16.25 -38.37 -39.18
CA ASN A 1059 -16.73 -39.15 -40.33
C ASN A 1059 -17.52 -38.33 -41.37
N GLN A 1060 -17.75 -37.03 -41.16
CA GLN A 1060 -18.59 -36.22 -42.05
C GLN A 1060 -17.88 -35.14 -42.89
N THR A 1061 -16.55 -35.04 -42.89
CA THR A 1061 -15.85 -34.20 -43.87
C THR A 1061 -15.43 -35.01 -45.10
N GLN A 1062 -16.26 -34.94 -46.12
CA GLN A 1062 -16.05 -35.54 -47.44
C GLN A 1062 -14.77 -35.02 -48.12
N GLN A 1063 -13.97 -35.99 -48.57
CA GLN A 1063 -13.16 -36.01 -49.79
C GLN A 1063 -12.58 -34.66 -50.30
N ILE A 1064 -11.29 -34.47 -50.06
CA ILE A 1064 -10.42 -33.78 -51.03
C ILE A 1064 -9.40 -34.80 -51.54
N ILE A 1065 -9.55 -35.13 -52.82
CA ILE A 1065 -8.62 -35.92 -53.63
C ILE A 1065 -7.41 -35.04 -53.91
N LEU A 1066 -6.21 -35.44 -53.47
CA LEU A 1066 -4.96 -34.93 -54.05
C LEU A 1066 -3.96 -36.07 -54.25
N SER A 1067 -3.37 -36.01 -55.44
CA SER A 1067 -2.60 -37.03 -56.17
C SER A 1067 -1.19 -37.26 -55.64
N ASP A 1068 -0.66 -38.42 -56.03
CA ASP A 1068 0.62 -39.01 -55.66
C ASP A 1068 1.80 -38.05 -55.41
N LYS A 1069 2.46 -38.28 -54.27
CA LYS A 1069 3.69 -37.66 -53.75
C LYS A 1069 3.56 -36.25 -53.17
N GLU A 1070 2.69 -36.11 -52.18
CA GLU A 1070 2.96 -35.30 -50.97
C GLU A 1070 1.92 -35.70 -49.92
N ILE A 1071 2.26 -36.68 -49.08
CA ILE A 1071 1.44 -36.98 -47.89
C ILE A 1071 1.70 -35.83 -46.92
N ILE A 1072 0.73 -34.93 -46.83
CA ILE A 1072 0.49 -34.09 -45.66
C ILE A 1072 0.42 -35.04 -44.47
N LYS A 1073 1.54 -35.16 -43.77
CA LYS A 1073 1.50 -35.47 -42.35
C LYS A 1073 0.69 -34.34 -41.73
N VAL A 1074 -0.52 -34.63 -41.27
CA VAL A 1074 -1.06 -33.92 -40.11
C VAL A 1074 -0.06 -34.22 -38.99
N LEU A 1075 0.94 -33.34 -38.92
CA LEU A 1075 2.00 -33.32 -37.94
C LEU A 1075 1.33 -32.81 -36.67
N ILE A 1076 0.91 -33.74 -35.82
CA ILE A 1076 1.03 -33.53 -34.38
C ILE A 1076 2.54 -33.51 -34.12
N ALA A 1077 3.14 -32.34 -34.35
CA ALA A 1077 4.54 -32.06 -34.07
C ALA A 1077 4.64 -31.52 -32.65
N PHE A 1078 4.85 -32.41 -31.68
CA PHE A 1078 5.57 -32.01 -30.48
C PHE A 1078 7.03 -32.36 -30.75
N ASN A 1079 7.81 -31.37 -31.19
CA ASN A 1079 9.26 -31.45 -31.15
C ASN A 1079 9.80 -30.38 -30.18
N PRO A 1080 10.89 -30.66 -29.45
CA PRO A 1080 11.56 -29.74 -28.54
C PRO A 1080 12.19 -28.57 -29.32
N PRO A 1081 12.65 -27.47 -28.67
CA PRO A 1081 13.01 -26.24 -29.35
C PRO A 1081 14.11 -26.49 -30.40
N ILE A 1082 13.78 -26.25 -31.66
CA ILE A 1082 14.79 -26.00 -32.70
C ILE A 1082 15.07 -24.51 -32.62
N ILE A 1083 16.26 -24.13 -32.17
CA ILE A 1083 16.79 -22.77 -32.29
C ILE A 1083 16.81 -22.43 -33.80
N PRO A 1084 16.05 -21.44 -34.29
CA PRO A 1084 16.13 -21.08 -35.70
C PRO A 1084 17.49 -20.43 -35.97
N LYS A 1085 18.21 -20.91 -36.99
CA LYS A 1085 19.29 -20.13 -37.58
C LYS A 1085 18.70 -18.87 -38.24
N PRO A 1086 19.41 -17.73 -38.22
CA PRO A 1086 18.90 -16.48 -38.77
C PRO A 1086 18.60 -16.62 -40.26
N ILE A 1087 17.53 -15.96 -40.71
CA ILE A 1087 17.13 -15.88 -42.12
C ILE A 1087 18.19 -15.02 -42.84
N GLU A 1088 19.05 -15.64 -43.65
CA GLU A 1088 20.11 -14.93 -44.39
C GLU A 1088 19.60 -14.23 -45.67
N ARG A 1089 18.35 -14.49 -46.12
CA ARG A 1089 17.77 -13.78 -47.26
C ARG A 1089 16.26 -13.95 -47.35
N ILE A 1090 15.56 -12.84 -47.58
CA ILE A 1090 14.16 -12.83 -48.00
C ILE A 1090 14.14 -12.53 -49.50
N ILE A 1091 13.50 -13.40 -50.28
CA ILE A 1091 13.17 -13.14 -51.69
C ILE A 1091 11.65 -13.04 -51.74
N LEU A 1092 11.14 -11.86 -52.08
CA LEU A 1092 9.72 -11.63 -52.34
C LEU A 1092 9.41 -12.08 -53.77
N PRO A 1093 8.28 -12.77 -54.03
CA PRO A 1093 7.75 -12.90 -55.38
C PRO A 1093 7.19 -11.54 -55.83
N ASP A 1094 7.51 -11.16 -57.07
CA ASP A 1094 6.88 -10.02 -57.73
C ASP A 1094 5.42 -10.37 -58.05
N GLU A 1095 4.50 -9.98 -57.14
CA GLU A 1095 3.15 -9.45 -57.42
C GLU A 1095 2.50 -8.90 -56.15
#